data_AF-A0A1I0G7L0-F1
#
_entry.id   AF-A0A1I0G7L0-F1
#
_cell.length_a   1.000
_cell.length_b   1.000
_cell.length_c   1.000
_cell.angle_alpha   90.00
_cell.angle_beta   90.00
_cell.angle_gamma   90.00
#
_symmetry.space_group_name_H-M   'P 1'
#
loop_
_entity.id
_entity.type
_entity.pdbx_description
1 polymer ?
#
loop_
_entity_poly.entity_id
_entity_poly.type
_entity_poly.pdbx_seq_one_letter_code
_entity_poly.pdbx_strand_id
1 'polypeptide(L)'
;MKKLLKILLVLVISLPAIIFGNAEKNKVYAKISGDYSYELIDDESAIILNYSGSEKNLVIPKEIGGKTVKKIGYGAFAECKSIETLEVPDTVISIENYAFSQCSQLQTMNIPDSVVSLGQYAFAGCNSLESLVIPNGIKSISYGAFFDCINLKSVEIPEGIKTIGGMVFGNCKSLESIDFPSTLTSIGGNAFVHCTGLKSITLPEGVTVLGSGAFQGCLSLEEVQLPDTLISIGQSVFQDCISLKSIFLPESVTGLGYASFSGCSSLKNINIPSQVTRIGNATFSGCASLENIEIPDTIVSLGDNVFSGCVSLKNIDIPDSVTQIGNSTFSYCSNLETVKLPKKLGEISTSLFRYCDKLDTVVIPNGVSSIQDTAFADCLNLRSVIFPDTISSNGIGSRIFSNSPKVVASVIEDSEAHLYMRRNGYAFSLINTGLNLDKKELTLNVNDSRKYVVILTPYTIANNSQLTWVSSNPSVATVDENGVVTALTEGEATITVRNINGLTDTSKVTITNRHVPITGISLNKKELVMKKQTTSGLRASISPSDTTEDKSLTWMSSDNEIATVSSTGLITARNPGEAIITVKTSNGISSTCTVTVISEITSVALNLTAITLEEGKSQLLRATINPNDTTDSKELTWKSSNPSVATVDQNGEVRTVKKGIATITVETVNGKKAECKITVIPAVENIPIENVTLNKTELLIEEEQTEELVATINPVNTTDDKTLRWTSNNEAVAVVENGLVMAKGVGEATITVITSNGKTATCRVTVTKKAVPIESVILDKHQLILKVGKSETLVAQINPIDTTDDKTLSWISNNETVAVVENGLVTAKAVGETTITVTTSNGKQDVCTITVFDVDTSKLEALVSQASAIEDIYTKDTYAILEIALKNAESVLENQDASQVEVNQAIADLENAINGLIERASQDLLNELQTKLEECKNLENDYTSEEFLELKLVIEETERLLETEFTNISANDVNQLLTELEEQKDNLLLLAARKELNTLLINANELLNGDLSDYPEDSIISLRSAVAIAKNLIDIQSKDIQLIQDATRNLNSALLGMQKVNKSDLEKLISEVNSLDSNKYTEVSWNALQTKLQEAVIIFNEPNVSQDEVDHIYNELLSVVNDLVLKVNKSALLSVINFAENIVNNIDKYKPNTVIGINEILEEAKNINESNLATQDEIDEITSRLVVAVLSARLDPKKL
;
A
#
# COMPACT_ATOMS: atom_id res chain seq x y z
N MET A 1 -27.52 0.01 -4.02
CA MET A 1 -26.12 0.49 -4.04
C MET A 1 -25.59 0.86 -5.43
N LYS A 2 -25.44 -0.01 -6.44
CA LYS A 2 -24.87 0.36 -7.77
C LYS A 2 -25.55 1.55 -8.48
N LYS A 3 -26.87 1.70 -8.40
CA LYS A 3 -27.60 2.90 -8.88
C LYS A 3 -27.33 4.14 -8.03
N LEU A 4 -27.27 3.99 -6.71
CA LEU A 4 -26.96 5.08 -5.78
C LEU A 4 -25.52 5.55 -5.96
N LEU A 5 -24.57 4.62 -6.15
CA LEU A 5 -23.16 4.92 -6.41
C LEU A 5 -22.97 5.58 -7.78
N LYS A 6 -23.68 5.12 -8.83
CA LYS A 6 -23.72 5.84 -10.12
C LYS A 6 -24.33 7.24 -9.98
N ILE A 7 -25.39 7.39 -9.21
CA ILE A 7 -26.03 8.70 -8.96
C ILE A 7 -25.10 9.58 -8.13
N LEU A 8 -24.39 9.04 -7.14
CA LEU A 8 -23.41 9.75 -6.31
C LEU A 8 -22.16 10.12 -7.12
N LEU A 9 -21.67 9.24 -8.00
CA LEU A 9 -20.53 9.50 -8.88
C LEU A 9 -20.89 10.54 -9.94
N VAL A 10 -22.07 10.41 -10.56
CA VAL A 10 -22.61 11.43 -11.48
C VAL A 10 -22.82 12.74 -10.72
N LEU A 11 -23.33 12.73 -9.48
CA LEU A 11 -23.48 13.92 -8.64
C LEU A 11 -22.14 14.58 -8.30
N VAL A 12 -21.10 13.80 -7.96
CA VAL A 12 -19.75 14.31 -7.66
C VAL A 12 -19.06 14.88 -8.91
N ILE A 13 -19.29 14.28 -10.08
CA ILE A 13 -18.75 14.79 -11.36
C ILE A 13 -19.59 15.97 -11.90
N SER A 14 -20.89 16.06 -11.56
CA SER A 14 -21.79 17.17 -11.92
C SER A 14 -21.85 18.28 -10.88
N LEU A 15 -21.23 18.12 -9.71
CA LEU A 15 -21.23 19.11 -8.63
C LEU A 15 -20.59 20.45 -9.04
N PRO A 16 -19.59 20.52 -9.93
CA PRO A 16 -19.15 21.81 -10.51
C PRO A 16 -20.26 22.51 -11.32
N ALA A 17 -21.17 21.75 -11.95
CA ALA A 17 -22.27 22.30 -12.76
C ALA A 17 -23.34 22.99 -11.90
N ILE A 18 -23.56 22.53 -10.66
CA ILE A 18 -24.56 23.10 -9.75
C ILE A 18 -24.01 24.35 -9.04
N ILE A 19 -22.69 24.45 -8.83
CA ILE A 19 -22.09 25.59 -8.13
C ILE A 19 -21.75 26.76 -9.09
N PHE A 20 -21.49 26.50 -10.39
CA PHE A 20 -21.10 27.56 -11.34
C PHE A 20 -21.95 27.68 -12.61
N GLY A 21 -22.99 26.85 -12.78
CA GLY A 21 -24.03 27.09 -13.79
C GLY A 21 -24.82 28.39 -13.60
N ASN A 22 -24.59 29.11 -12.48
CA ASN A 22 -25.00 30.50 -12.27
C ASN A 22 -23.77 31.39 -12.09
N ALA A 23 -23.08 31.71 -13.18
CA ALA A 23 -22.03 32.74 -13.24
C ALA A 23 -22.61 34.18 -13.13
N GLU A 24 -23.52 34.43 -12.18
CA GLU A 24 -24.02 35.79 -11.89
C GLU A 24 -23.58 36.32 -10.50
N LYS A 25 -22.82 35.55 -9.70
CA LYS A 25 -22.48 35.97 -8.32
C LYS A 25 -21.02 35.82 -7.86
N ASN A 26 -20.05 35.80 -8.78
CA ASN A 26 -18.67 36.18 -8.45
C ASN A 26 -18.28 37.40 -9.27
N LYS A 27 -18.43 38.60 -8.69
CA LYS A 27 -17.85 39.83 -9.23
C LYS A 27 -16.34 39.82 -8.95
N VAL A 28 -15.60 39.06 -9.76
CA VAL A 28 -14.17 39.29 -9.99
C VAL A 28 -14.04 39.61 -11.48
N TYR A 29 -13.21 40.60 -11.80
CA TYR A 29 -13.14 41.30 -13.10
C TYR A 29 -12.61 40.41 -14.25
N ALA A 30 -13.27 39.30 -14.56
CA ALA A 30 -12.96 38.49 -15.73
C ALA A 30 -13.13 39.35 -16.99
N LYS A 31 -12.04 39.51 -17.74
CA LYS A 31 -12.05 40.21 -19.02
C LYS A 31 -12.71 39.30 -20.06
N ILE A 32 -13.41 39.89 -21.01
CA ILE A 32 -14.10 39.16 -22.08
C ILE A 32 -13.47 39.54 -23.42
N SER A 33 -13.18 38.55 -24.26
CA SER A 33 -12.72 38.76 -25.63
C SER A 33 -13.28 37.65 -26.52
N GLY A 34 -14.24 38.01 -27.37
CA GLY A 34 -15.03 37.03 -28.14
C GLY A 34 -15.81 36.10 -27.21
N ASP A 35 -15.71 34.80 -27.46
CA ASP A 35 -16.37 33.75 -26.68
C ASP A 35 -15.61 33.33 -25.42
N TYR A 36 -14.49 33.97 -25.10
CA TYR A 36 -13.64 33.63 -23.97
C TYR A 36 -13.76 34.65 -22.84
N SER A 37 -13.89 34.17 -21.61
CA SER A 37 -13.56 34.95 -20.41
C SER A 37 -12.18 34.55 -19.89
N TYR A 38 -11.41 35.53 -19.46
CA TYR A 38 -10.02 35.33 -19.05
C TYR A 38 -9.61 36.27 -17.93
N GLU A 39 -8.54 35.91 -17.24
CA GLU A 39 -7.86 36.72 -16.25
C GLU A 39 -6.37 36.85 -16.62
N LEU A 40 -5.73 37.95 -16.20
CA LEU A 40 -4.31 38.14 -16.42
C LEU A 40 -3.53 37.38 -15.35
N ILE A 41 -2.54 36.61 -15.77
CA ILE A 41 -1.56 36.02 -14.86
C ILE A 41 -0.49 37.08 -14.55
N ASP A 42 -0.11 37.85 -15.56
CA ASP A 42 0.81 38.98 -15.52
C ASP A 42 0.45 39.98 -16.65
N ASP A 43 1.27 41.00 -16.85
CA ASP A 43 1.03 42.03 -17.85
C ASP A 43 1.03 41.52 -19.30
N GLU A 44 1.60 40.36 -19.60
CA GLU A 44 1.70 39.81 -20.95
C GLU A 44 0.91 38.51 -21.15
N SER A 45 0.48 37.85 -20.08
CA SER A 45 -0.09 36.50 -20.14
C SER A 45 -1.45 36.35 -19.47
N ALA A 46 -2.22 35.37 -19.96
CA ALA A 46 -3.61 35.16 -19.58
C ALA A 46 -3.95 33.67 -19.29
N ILE A 47 -4.94 33.49 -18.43
CA ILE A 47 -5.63 32.23 -18.13
C ILE A 47 -7.07 32.28 -18.62
N ILE A 48 -7.52 31.28 -19.38
CA ILE A 48 -8.93 31.15 -19.79
C ILE A 48 -9.74 30.62 -18.61
N LEU A 49 -10.80 31.33 -18.23
CA LEU A 49 -11.67 30.95 -17.11
C LEU A 49 -12.98 30.32 -17.57
N ASN A 50 -13.49 30.71 -18.74
CA ASN A 50 -14.70 30.15 -19.32
C ASN A 50 -14.72 30.33 -20.83
N TYR A 51 -15.47 29.48 -21.52
CA TYR A 51 -15.73 29.56 -22.94
C TYR A 51 -17.22 29.34 -23.23
N SER A 52 -17.84 30.33 -23.89
CA SER A 52 -19.27 30.34 -24.22
C SER A 52 -19.56 30.05 -25.69
N GLY A 53 -18.54 29.67 -26.47
CA GLY A 53 -18.66 29.42 -27.90
C GLY A 53 -19.36 28.11 -28.21
N SER A 54 -19.58 27.86 -29.50
CA SER A 54 -20.29 26.67 -30.00
C SER A 54 -19.58 25.99 -31.17
N GLU A 55 -18.30 26.33 -31.36
CA GLU A 55 -17.44 25.78 -32.38
C GLU A 55 -17.29 24.27 -32.19
N LYS A 56 -17.36 23.54 -33.32
CA LYS A 56 -17.06 22.11 -33.38
C LYS A 56 -15.56 21.86 -33.45
N ASN A 57 -14.84 22.67 -34.22
CA ASN A 57 -13.39 22.60 -34.34
C ASN A 57 -12.80 23.79 -33.59
N LEU A 58 -12.49 23.57 -32.32
CA LEU A 58 -11.99 24.61 -31.43
C LEU A 58 -10.48 24.71 -31.56
N VAL A 59 -10.02 25.86 -32.05
CA VAL A 59 -8.61 26.26 -31.99
C VAL A 59 -8.48 27.31 -30.91
N ILE A 60 -7.81 26.98 -29.81
CA ILE A 60 -7.57 27.95 -28.73
C ILE A 60 -6.55 28.97 -29.27
N PRO A 61 -6.84 30.27 -29.19
CA PRO A 61 -5.95 31.29 -29.74
C PRO A 61 -4.67 31.42 -28.91
N LYS A 62 -3.54 31.71 -29.57
CA LYS A 62 -2.27 32.02 -28.89
C LYS A 62 -2.37 33.26 -28.00
N GLU A 63 -3.26 34.18 -28.35
CA GLU A 63 -3.50 35.42 -27.61
C GLU A 63 -5.00 35.71 -27.45
N ILE A 64 -5.40 36.21 -26.28
CA ILE A 64 -6.75 36.70 -25.99
C ILE A 64 -6.64 38.12 -25.43
N GLY A 65 -7.33 39.08 -26.05
CA GLY A 65 -7.21 40.49 -25.66
C GLY A 65 -5.80 41.07 -25.80
N GLY A 66 -4.98 40.54 -26.72
CA GLY A 66 -3.57 40.92 -26.91
C GLY A 66 -2.62 40.39 -25.84
N LYS A 67 -3.02 39.33 -25.12
CA LYS A 67 -2.26 38.69 -24.04
C LYS A 67 -2.06 37.23 -24.36
N THR A 68 -0.85 36.73 -24.17
CA THR A 68 -0.46 35.35 -24.49
C THR A 68 -1.21 34.36 -23.60
N VAL A 69 -1.93 33.41 -24.19
CA VAL A 69 -2.64 32.38 -23.42
C VAL A 69 -1.61 31.36 -22.91
N LYS A 70 -1.41 31.34 -21.60
CA LYS A 70 -0.48 30.41 -20.92
C LYS A 70 -1.21 29.28 -20.21
N LYS A 71 -2.45 29.49 -19.75
CA LYS A 71 -3.17 28.49 -18.95
C LYS A 71 -4.61 28.32 -19.39
N ILE A 72 -5.13 27.12 -19.23
CA ILE A 72 -6.55 26.81 -19.31
C ILE A 72 -7.02 26.51 -17.89
N GLY A 73 -7.87 27.38 -17.35
CA GLY A 73 -8.26 27.37 -15.95
C GLY A 73 -9.30 26.31 -15.59
N TYR A 74 -9.56 26.22 -14.29
CA TYR A 74 -10.52 25.29 -13.70
C TYR A 74 -11.86 25.31 -14.44
N GLY A 75 -12.26 24.17 -15.01
CA GLY A 75 -13.57 24.00 -15.65
C GLY A 75 -13.83 24.91 -16.87
N ALA A 76 -12.80 25.52 -17.47
CA ALA A 76 -12.97 26.56 -18.49
C ALA A 76 -13.81 26.16 -19.72
N PHE A 77 -13.79 24.89 -20.09
CA PHE A 77 -14.56 24.29 -21.19
C PHE A 77 -15.43 23.13 -20.69
N ALA A 78 -15.70 23.04 -19.39
CA ALA A 78 -16.49 21.95 -18.84
C ALA A 78 -17.90 21.92 -19.45
N GLU A 79 -18.38 20.73 -19.80
CA GLU A 79 -19.66 20.49 -20.48
C GLU A 79 -19.82 21.15 -21.86
N CYS A 80 -18.74 21.59 -22.52
CA CYS A 80 -18.79 22.04 -23.91
C CYS A 80 -19.06 20.85 -24.85
N LYS A 81 -20.34 20.52 -25.01
CA LYS A 81 -20.85 19.39 -25.80
C LYS A 81 -20.83 19.62 -27.31
N SER A 82 -20.39 20.79 -27.78
CA SER A 82 -20.25 21.10 -29.21
C SER A 82 -18.88 20.72 -29.79
N ILE A 83 -17.83 20.73 -28.96
CA ILE A 83 -16.45 20.57 -29.41
C ILE A 83 -16.24 19.13 -29.86
N GLU A 84 -15.90 18.94 -31.13
CA GLU A 84 -15.53 17.68 -31.78
C GLU A 84 -14.01 17.56 -31.93
N THR A 85 -13.30 18.66 -32.23
CA THR A 85 -11.84 18.70 -32.31
C THR A 85 -11.27 19.86 -31.51
N LEU A 86 -10.12 19.65 -30.85
CA LEU A 86 -9.43 20.63 -30.01
C LEU A 86 -7.97 20.80 -30.46
N GLU A 87 -7.56 22.04 -30.71
CA GLU A 87 -6.16 22.41 -30.92
C GLU A 87 -5.71 23.40 -29.84
N VAL A 88 -4.74 22.99 -29.02
CA VAL A 88 -4.14 23.81 -27.97
C VAL A 88 -2.85 24.44 -28.51
N PRO A 89 -2.62 25.75 -28.36
CA PRO A 89 -1.41 26.38 -28.87
C PRO A 89 -0.18 26.10 -28.00
N ASP A 90 1.00 26.13 -28.63
CA ASP A 90 2.33 25.98 -28.00
C ASP A 90 2.67 27.02 -26.92
N THR A 91 1.83 28.05 -26.77
CA THR A 91 1.93 29.02 -25.69
C THR A 91 1.40 28.47 -24.36
N VAL A 92 0.48 27.50 -24.38
CA VAL A 92 -0.13 26.93 -23.18
C VAL A 92 0.86 26.02 -22.46
N ILE A 93 1.00 26.24 -21.15
CA ILE A 93 1.91 25.49 -20.27
C ILE A 93 1.16 24.56 -19.30
N SER A 94 -0.11 24.83 -19.01
CA SER A 94 -0.90 23.99 -18.10
C SER A 94 -2.39 24.00 -18.40
N ILE A 95 -3.02 22.84 -18.20
CA ILE A 95 -4.47 22.64 -18.27
C ILE A 95 -4.92 22.25 -16.86
N GLU A 96 -5.78 23.06 -16.24
CA GLU A 96 -6.17 22.89 -14.84
C GLU A 96 -7.32 21.87 -14.66
N ASN A 97 -7.73 21.67 -13.40
CA ASN A 97 -8.70 20.65 -13.02
C ASN A 97 -10.04 20.86 -13.77
N TYR A 98 -10.63 19.76 -14.23
CA TYR A 98 -11.92 19.74 -14.93
C TYR A 98 -12.00 20.59 -16.22
N ALA A 99 -10.89 21.13 -16.73
CA ALA A 99 -10.87 22.10 -17.83
C ALA A 99 -11.75 21.72 -19.04
N PHE A 100 -11.74 20.46 -19.46
CA PHE A 100 -12.54 19.90 -20.56
C PHE A 100 -13.43 18.73 -20.10
N SER A 101 -13.76 18.68 -18.81
CA SER A 101 -14.62 17.64 -18.25
C SER A 101 -15.98 17.65 -18.96
N GLN A 102 -16.51 16.50 -19.31
CA GLN A 102 -17.81 16.31 -19.97
C GLN A 102 -17.93 17.00 -21.35
N CYS A 103 -16.81 17.29 -22.03
CA CYS A 103 -16.78 17.58 -23.47
C CYS A 103 -17.10 16.31 -24.26
N SER A 104 -18.35 15.84 -24.18
CA SER A 104 -18.72 14.49 -24.56
C SER A 104 -18.66 14.20 -26.06
N GLN A 105 -18.58 15.23 -26.90
CA GLN A 105 -18.41 15.10 -28.34
C GLN A 105 -16.95 15.21 -28.80
N LEU A 106 -15.99 15.48 -27.91
CA LEU A 106 -14.59 15.64 -28.27
C LEU A 106 -14.03 14.30 -28.78
N GLN A 107 -13.65 14.26 -30.06
CA GLN A 107 -13.16 13.08 -30.78
C GLN A 107 -11.64 13.07 -30.89
N THR A 108 -11.04 14.24 -31.14
CA THR A 108 -9.59 14.38 -31.31
C THR A 108 -9.10 15.64 -30.63
N MET A 109 -7.90 15.57 -30.05
CA MET A 109 -7.26 16.68 -29.38
C MET A 109 -5.77 16.70 -29.72
N ASN A 110 -5.24 17.89 -29.97
CA ASN A 110 -3.81 18.12 -30.13
C ASN A 110 -3.32 18.99 -28.97
N ILE A 111 -2.60 18.38 -28.03
CA ILE A 111 -1.94 19.08 -26.91
C ILE A 111 -0.44 19.14 -27.21
N PRO A 112 0.17 20.33 -27.24
CA PRO A 112 1.59 20.50 -27.53
C PRO A 112 2.47 20.13 -26.33
N ASP A 113 3.74 19.80 -26.61
CA ASP A 113 4.77 19.46 -25.60
C ASP A 113 5.08 20.61 -24.62
N SER A 114 4.65 21.84 -24.93
CA SER A 114 4.72 22.98 -24.00
C SER A 114 3.86 22.77 -22.76
N VAL A 115 2.82 21.93 -22.84
CA VAL A 115 1.96 21.60 -21.70
C VAL A 115 2.69 20.62 -20.79
N VAL A 116 3.10 21.11 -19.63
CA VAL A 116 3.87 20.36 -18.63
C VAL A 116 3.02 19.88 -17.44
N SER A 117 1.74 20.26 -17.39
CA SER A 117 0.81 19.88 -16.33
C SER A 117 -0.62 19.66 -16.85
N LEU A 118 -1.23 18.55 -16.44
CA LEU A 118 -2.63 18.20 -16.63
C LEU A 118 -3.31 18.09 -15.27
N GLY A 119 -4.40 18.82 -15.07
CA GLY A 119 -5.18 18.83 -13.84
C GLY A 119 -5.99 17.55 -13.62
N GLN A 120 -6.49 17.39 -12.41
CA GLN A 120 -7.39 16.30 -12.04
C GLN A 120 -8.68 16.40 -12.86
N TYR A 121 -9.13 15.25 -13.38
CA TYR A 121 -10.35 15.17 -14.20
C TYR A 121 -10.38 16.10 -15.42
N ALA A 122 -9.23 16.59 -15.91
CA ALA A 122 -9.18 17.59 -16.98
C ALA A 122 -9.96 17.19 -18.24
N PHE A 123 -10.00 15.90 -18.60
CA PHE A 123 -10.72 15.36 -19.77
C PHE A 123 -11.71 14.26 -19.37
N ALA A 124 -12.16 14.25 -18.11
CA ALA A 124 -13.09 13.22 -17.64
C ALA A 124 -14.43 13.30 -18.40
N GLY A 125 -14.97 12.18 -18.88
CA GLY A 125 -16.25 12.14 -19.60
C GLY A 125 -16.19 12.64 -21.05
N CYS A 126 -15.00 12.79 -21.65
CA CYS A 126 -14.82 12.97 -23.09
C CYS A 126 -15.17 11.68 -23.84
N ASN A 127 -16.46 11.36 -23.87
CA ASN A 127 -16.99 10.06 -24.28
C ASN A 127 -16.73 9.71 -25.75
N SER A 128 -16.51 10.66 -26.64
CA SER A 128 -16.24 10.42 -28.07
C SER A 128 -14.75 10.29 -28.40
N LEU A 129 -13.85 10.47 -27.43
CA LEU A 129 -12.40 10.41 -27.66
C LEU A 129 -11.99 8.96 -27.93
N GLU A 130 -11.40 8.67 -29.10
CA GLU A 130 -10.99 7.31 -29.49
C GLU A 130 -9.51 7.02 -29.27
N SER A 131 -8.66 8.04 -29.35
CA SER A 131 -7.20 7.93 -29.18
C SER A 131 -6.66 9.15 -28.47
N LEU A 132 -5.60 8.96 -27.69
CA LEU A 132 -4.96 10.00 -26.90
C LEU A 132 -3.44 9.88 -26.97
N VAL A 133 -2.76 10.99 -27.21
CA VAL A 133 -1.31 11.11 -27.08
C VAL A 133 -1.03 12.03 -25.89
N ILE A 134 -0.34 11.52 -24.87
CA ILE A 134 0.09 12.33 -23.73
C ILE A 134 1.34 13.12 -24.14
N PRO A 135 1.40 14.45 -23.93
CA PRO A 135 2.56 15.26 -24.31
C PRO A 135 3.84 14.87 -23.56
N ASN A 136 5.00 15.01 -24.21
CA ASN A 136 6.31 14.66 -23.63
C ASN A 136 6.68 15.50 -22.41
N GLY A 137 6.09 16.69 -22.26
CA GLY A 137 6.29 17.58 -21.11
C GLY A 137 5.67 17.07 -19.80
N ILE A 138 4.75 16.10 -19.86
CA ILE A 138 4.02 15.59 -18.70
C ILE A 138 4.86 14.55 -17.94
N LYS A 139 5.15 14.83 -16.66
CA LYS A 139 5.93 13.90 -15.79
C LYS A 139 5.06 12.88 -15.04
N SER A 140 3.79 13.20 -14.82
CA SER A 140 2.83 12.37 -14.10
C SER A 140 1.42 12.67 -14.57
N ILE A 141 0.58 11.64 -14.73
CA ILE A 141 -0.82 11.82 -15.12
C ILE A 141 -1.67 11.94 -13.85
N SER A 142 -2.31 13.10 -13.67
CA SER A 142 -3.10 13.44 -12.48
C SER A 142 -4.35 12.59 -12.31
N TYR A 143 -4.82 12.50 -11.06
CA TYR A 143 -5.99 11.72 -10.66
C TYR A 143 -7.22 11.97 -11.55
N GLY A 144 -7.79 10.89 -12.09
CA GLY A 144 -9.03 10.93 -12.88
C GLY A 144 -8.95 11.67 -14.22
N ALA A 145 -7.77 12.06 -14.72
CA ALA A 145 -7.63 12.95 -15.88
C ALA A 145 -8.44 12.52 -17.13
N PHE A 146 -8.58 11.21 -17.39
CA PHE A 146 -9.32 10.64 -18.52
C PHE A 146 -10.41 9.66 -18.05
N PHE A 147 -10.93 9.86 -16.84
CA PHE A 147 -11.99 9.03 -16.27
C PHE A 147 -13.26 9.09 -17.12
N ASP A 148 -13.90 7.95 -17.36
CA ASP A 148 -15.13 7.81 -18.16
C ASP A 148 -14.97 8.26 -19.63
N CYS A 149 -13.77 8.20 -20.20
CA CYS A 149 -13.58 8.27 -21.66
C CYS A 149 -13.97 6.93 -22.32
N ILE A 150 -15.27 6.63 -22.35
CA ILE A 150 -15.79 5.28 -22.64
C ILE A 150 -15.40 4.69 -24.01
N ASN A 151 -15.16 5.54 -25.02
CA ASN A 151 -14.76 5.11 -26.37
C ASN A 151 -13.25 5.16 -26.62
N LEU A 152 -12.44 5.48 -25.60
CA LEU A 152 -10.98 5.53 -25.72
C LEU A 152 -10.45 4.12 -25.96
N LYS A 153 -9.82 3.90 -27.12
CA LYS A 153 -9.31 2.60 -27.58
C LYS A 153 -7.81 2.45 -27.40
N SER A 154 -7.07 3.55 -27.50
CA SER A 154 -5.60 3.58 -27.45
C SER A 154 -5.09 4.84 -26.76
N VAL A 155 -4.01 4.67 -26.01
CA VAL A 155 -3.32 5.77 -25.33
C VAL A 155 -1.82 5.60 -25.54
N GLU A 156 -1.17 6.64 -26.04
CA GLU A 156 0.29 6.72 -26.14
C GLU A 156 0.82 7.48 -24.92
N ILE A 157 1.60 6.78 -24.08
CA ILE A 157 2.23 7.33 -22.88
C ILE A 157 3.72 7.52 -23.17
N PRO A 158 4.27 8.76 -23.10
CA PRO A 158 5.67 9.02 -23.40
C PRO A 158 6.63 8.43 -22.36
N GLU A 159 7.84 8.12 -22.81
CA GLU A 159 8.95 7.74 -21.92
C GLU A 159 9.27 8.89 -20.95
N GLY A 160 9.61 8.54 -19.70
CA GLY A 160 9.89 9.50 -18.63
C GLY A 160 8.74 9.67 -17.62
N ILE A 161 7.52 9.23 -17.94
CA ILE A 161 6.42 9.18 -16.97
C ILE A 161 6.74 8.14 -15.88
N LYS A 162 6.68 8.58 -14.61
CA LYS A 162 7.00 7.75 -13.45
C LYS A 162 5.78 7.15 -12.76
N THR A 163 4.64 7.82 -12.86
CA THR A 163 3.43 7.49 -12.09
C THR A 163 2.17 7.75 -12.92
N ILE A 164 1.26 6.78 -12.89
CA ILE A 164 -0.14 6.94 -13.31
C ILE A 164 -0.99 7.13 -12.05
N GLY A 165 -1.66 8.27 -11.93
CA GLY A 165 -2.52 8.58 -10.79
C GLY A 165 -3.73 7.64 -10.65
N GLY A 166 -4.44 7.76 -9.53
CA GLY A 166 -5.67 7.00 -9.32
C GLY A 166 -6.79 7.39 -10.28
N MET A 167 -7.66 6.45 -10.65
CA MET A 167 -8.81 6.63 -11.55
C MET A 167 -8.51 7.20 -12.95
N VAL A 168 -7.24 7.35 -13.37
CA VAL A 168 -6.86 8.06 -14.62
C VAL A 168 -7.62 7.55 -15.84
N PHE A 169 -7.72 6.24 -16.03
CA PHE A 169 -8.43 5.59 -17.14
C PHE A 169 -9.67 4.81 -16.67
N GLY A 170 -10.16 5.08 -15.45
CA GLY A 170 -11.34 4.38 -14.93
C GLY A 170 -12.55 4.53 -15.87
N ASN A 171 -13.30 3.47 -16.11
CA ASN A 171 -14.41 3.37 -17.07
C ASN A 171 -14.05 3.62 -18.55
N CYS A 172 -12.78 3.58 -18.96
CA CYS A 172 -12.39 3.53 -20.38
C CYS A 172 -12.73 2.15 -20.97
N LYS A 173 -14.02 1.92 -21.25
CA LYS A 173 -14.59 0.60 -21.59
C LYS A 173 -14.11 0.04 -22.92
N SER A 174 -13.66 0.89 -23.84
CA SER A 174 -13.17 0.48 -25.16
C SER A 174 -11.65 0.29 -25.24
N LEU A 175 -10.93 0.55 -24.14
CA LEU A 175 -9.47 0.43 -24.09
C LEU A 175 -9.12 -1.06 -24.11
N GLU A 176 -8.51 -1.54 -25.19
CA GLU A 176 -8.24 -2.98 -25.37
C GLU A 176 -6.86 -3.40 -24.86
N SER A 177 -5.88 -2.52 -24.98
CA SER A 177 -4.50 -2.70 -24.52
C SER A 177 -3.91 -1.34 -24.16
N ILE A 178 -2.85 -1.36 -23.35
CA ILE A 178 -2.08 -0.17 -23.03
C ILE A 178 -0.60 -0.53 -22.92
N ASP A 179 0.24 0.27 -23.57
CA ASP A 179 1.69 0.14 -23.47
C ASP A 179 2.19 1.13 -22.42
N PHE A 180 2.98 0.64 -21.47
CA PHE A 180 3.56 1.45 -20.41
C PHE A 180 5.02 1.80 -20.72
N PRO A 181 5.48 3.02 -20.36
CA PRO A 181 6.88 3.38 -20.53
C PRO A 181 7.76 2.60 -19.55
N SER A 182 9.00 2.35 -19.97
CA SER A 182 9.97 1.61 -19.16
C SER A 182 10.28 2.27 -17.80
N THR A 183 10.06 3.59 -17.70
CA THR A 183 10.29 4.40 -16.50
C THR A 183 9.18 4.36 -15.47
N LEU A 184 8.06 3.67 -15.75
CA LEU A 184 6.91 3.63 -14.86
C LEU A 184 7.23 2.85 -13.58
N THR A 185 6.96 3.44 -12.42
CA THR A 185 7.26 2.84 -11.10
C THR A 185 6.01 2.54 -10.27
N SER A 186 4.88 3.17 -10.58
CA SER A 186 3.66 3.08 -9.77
C SER A 186 2.39 3.28 -10.58
N ILE A 187 1.36 2.48 -10.26
CA ILE A 187 0.01 2.59 -10.78
C ILE A 187 -0.94 2.85 -9.61
N GLY A 188 -1.62 3.99 -9.63
CA GLY A 188 -2.53 4.43 -8.59
C GLY A 188 -3.79 3.59 -8.46
N GLY A 189 -4.47 3.72 -7.31
CA GLY A 189 -5.70 2.99 -7.04
C GLY A 189 -6.81 3.31 -8.06
N ASN A 190 -7.55 2.28 -8.47
CA ASN A 190 -8.62 2.37 -9.46
C ASN A 190 -8.19 2.92 -10.85
N ALA A 191 -6.89 2.97 -11.18
CA ALA A 191 -6.40 3.57 -12.42
C ALA A 191 -7.09 3.04 -13.69
N PHE A 192 -7.44 1.76 -13.74
CA PHE A 192 -8.14 1.08 -14.83
C PHE A 192 -9.45 0.41 -14.37
N VAL A 193 -10.08 0.92 -13.30
CA VAL A 193 -11.33 0.34 -12.78
C VAL A 193 -12.39 0.32 -13.89
N HIS A 194 -13.05 -0.81 -14.10
CA HIS A 194 -14.07 -1.04 -15.13
C HIS A 194 -13.61 -0.73 -16.57
N CYS A 195 -12.32 -0.87 -16.89
CA CYS A 195 -11.84 -0.97 -18.27
C CYS A 195 -12.27 -2.30 -18.90
N THR A 196 -13.58 -2.43 -19.18
CA THR A 196 -14.19 -3.73 -19.54
C THR A 196 -13.69 -4.30 -20.86
N GLY A 197 -13.09 -3.50 -21.73
CA GLY A 197 -12.50 -3.91 -23.01
C GLY A 197 -11.06 -4.37 -22.90
N LEU A 198 -10.37 -4.12 -21.77
CA LEU A 198 -8.94 -4.41 -21.61
C LEU A 198 -8.73 -5.92 -21.60
N LYS A 199 -7.95 -6.44 -22.55
CA LYS A 199 -7.76 -7.88 -22.76
C LYS A 199 -6.47 -8.41 -22.15
N SER A 200 -5.42 -7.62 -22.21
CA SER A 200 -4.09 -8.00 -21.71
C SER A 200 -3.38 -6.79 -21.11
N ILE A 201 -2.50 -7.06 -20.16
CA ILE A 201 -1.62 -6.03 -19.61
C ILE A 201 -0.22 -6.58 -19.32
N THR A 202 0.79 -5.80 -19.69
CA THR A 202 2.20 -6.09 -19.40
C THR A 202 2.78 -4.93 -18.63
N LEU A 203 3.12 -5.17 -17.37
CA LEU A 203 3.69 -4.16 -16.49
C LEU A 203 5.23 -4.12 -16.64
N PRO A 204 5.85 -2.92 -16.65
CA PRO A 204 7.30 -2.81 -16.77
C PRO A 204 8.02 -3.14 -15.44
N GLU A 205 9.28 -3.57 -15.54
CA GLU A 205 10.16 -3.94 -14.40
C GLU A 205 10.43 -2.82 -13.39
N GLY A 206 9.98 -1.58 -13.65
CA GLY A 206 10.05 -0.50 -12.66
C GLY A 206 8.95 -0.56 -11.61
N VAL A 207 7.85 -1.27 -11.88
CA VAL A 207 6.65 -1.24 -11.03
C VAL A 207 6.83 -2.13 -9.80
N THR A 208 6.70 -1.51 -8.62
CA THR A 208 6.86 -2.22 -7.33
C THR A 208 5.54 -2.36 -6.56
N VAL A 209 4.52 -1.54 -6.87
CA VAL A 209 3.24 -1.50 -6.16
C VAL A 209 2.08 -1.30 -7.13
N LEU A 210 1.02 -2.09 -6.92
CA LEU A 210 -0.30 -1.89 -7.54
C LEU A 210 -1.29 -1.32 -6.53
N GLY A 211 -1.82 -0.12 -6.80
CA GLY A 211 -2.81 0.53 -5.95
C GLY A 211 -4.14 -0.22 -5.89
N SER A 212 -4.91 -0.01 -4.80
CA SER A 212 -6.18 -0.70 -4.58
C SER A 212 -7.17 -0.51 -5.74
N GLY A 213 -7.76 -1.60 -6.22
CA GLY A 213 -8.74 -1.62 -7.31
C GLY A 213 -8.18 -1.26 -8.68
N ALA A 214 -6.85 -1.21 -8.87
CA ALA A 214 -6.23 -0.74 -10.11
C ALA A 214 -6.82 -1.37 -11.39
N PHE A 215 -7.16 -2.65 -11.38
CA PHE A 215 -7.78 -3.36 -12.51
C PHE A 215 -9.17 -3.94 -12.17
N GLN A 216 -9.82 -3.45 -11.12
CA GLN A 216 -11.11 -3.97 -10.67
C GLN A 216 -12.15 -3.89 -11.80
N GLY A 217 -12.80 -5.01 -12.10
CA GLY A 217 -13.87 -5.12 -13.09
C GLY A 217 -13.40 -4.94 -14.53
N CYS A 218 -12.12 -5.18 -14.83
CA CYS A 218 -11.65 -5.40 -16.20
C CYS A 218 -12.18 -6.74 -16.71
N LEU A 219 -13.44 -6.75 -17.12
CA LEU A 219 -14.20 -7.99 -17.39
C LEU A 219 -13.60 -8.85 -18.52
N SER A 220 -12.89 -8.25 -19.47
CA SER A 220 -12.26 -8.96 -20.59
C SER A 220 -10.78 -9.29 -20.36
N LEU A 221 -10.22 -8.97 -19.18
CA LEU A 221 -8.80 -9.17 -18.92
C LEU A 221 -8.49 -10.66 -18.80
N GLU A 222 -7.75 -11.20 -19.77
CA GLU A 222 -7.40 -12.62 -19.86
C GLU A 222 -5.95 -12.91 -19.44
N GLU A 223 -5.03 -11.98 -19.73
CA GLU A 223 -3.60 -12.13 -19.51
C GLU A 223 -3.02 -10.94 -18.73
N VAL A 224 -2.25 -11.24 -17.69
CA VAL A 224 -1.55 -10.24 -16.87
C VAL A 224 -0.11 -10.70 -16.69
N GLN A 225 0.83 -9.89 -17.16
CA GLN A 225 2.26 -10.08 -16.94
C GLN A 225 2.73 -9.09 -15.87
N LEU A 226 3.02 -9.61 -14.68
CA LEU A 226 3.55 -8.87 -13.54
C LEU A 226 5.09 -8.86 -13.60
N PRO A 227 5.76 -7.77 -13.16
CA PRO A 227 7.21 -7.69 -13.15
C PRO A 227 7.80 -8.40 -11.94
N ASP A 228 9.04 -8.86 -12.04
CA ASP A 228 9.73 -9.56 -10.94
C ASP A 228 10.00 -8.62 -9.74
N THR A 229 9.91 -7.31 -9.94
CA THR A 229 10.07 -6.27 -8.90
C THR A 229 8.82 -6.00 -8.07
N LEU A 230 7.69 -6.63 -8.37
CA LEU A 230 6.43 -6.35 -7.68
C LEU A 230 6.44 -6.86 -6.23
N ILE A 231 6.32 -5.95 -5.26
CA ILE A 231 6.38 -6.29 -3.83
C ILE A 231 5.00 -6.57 -3.24
N SER A 232 3.98 -5.85 -3.69
CA SER A 232 2.65 -5.89 -3.07
C SER A 232 1.51 -5.70 -4.07
N ILE A 233 0.47 -6.52 -3.89
CA ILE A 233 -0.82 -6.40 -4.60
C ILE A 233 -1.84 -5.80 -3.63
N GLY A 234 -2.30 -4.59 -3.94
CA GLY A 234 -3.29 -3.86 -3.14
C GLY A 234 -4.67 -4.55 -3.03
N GLN A 235 -5.59 -3.91 -2.33
CA GLN A 235 -6.95 -4.42 -2.13
C GLN A 235 -7.73 -4.43 -3.45
N SER A 236 -8.52 -5.46 -3.73
CA SER A 236 -9.41 -5.56 -4.89
C SER A 236 -8.77 -5.36 -6.27
N VAL A 237 -7.44 -5.46 -6.40
CA VAL A 237 -6.72 -5.11 -7.65
C VAL A 237 -7.30 -5.78 -8.88
N PHE A 238 -7.58 -7.09 -8.82
CA PHE A 238 -8.17 -7.87 -9.92
C PHE A 238 -9.61 -8.32 -9.58
N GLN A 239 -10.30 -7.64 -8.66
CA GLN A 239 -11.66 -8.01 -8.30
C GLN A 239 -12.57 -7.95 -9.55
N ASP A 240 -13.44 -8.95 -9.74
CA ASP A 240 -14.35 -9.08 -10.89
C ASP A 240 -13.65 -9.13 -12.26
N CYS A 241 -12.37 -9.50 -12.34
CA CYS A 241 -11.70 -9.86 -13.60
C CYS A 241 -12.18 -11.23 -14.09
N ILE A 242 -13.44 -11.32 -14.50
CA ILE A 242 -14.15 -12.58 -14.77
C ILE A 242 -13.53 -13.44 -15.88
N SER A 243 -12.74 -12.85 -16.78
CA SER A 243 -12.08 -13.57 -17.89
C SER A 243 -10.65 -14.00 -17.57
N LEU A 244 -10.09 -13.62 -16.41
CA LEU A 244 -8.72 -13.95 -16.03
C LEU A 244 -8.62 -15.45 -15.76
N LYS A 245 -7.85 -16.18 -16.57
CA LYS A 245 -7.76 -17.65 -16.51
C LYS A 245 -6.64 -18.14 -15.60
N SER A 246 -5.53 -17.42 -15.61
CA SER A 246 -4.31 -17.71 -14.85
C SER A 246 -3.53 -16.42 -14.64
N ILE A 247 -2.82 -16.33 -13.53
CA ILE A 247 -1.88 -15.23 -13.25
C ILE A 247 -0.65 -15.80 -12.55
N PHE A 248 0.53 -15.36 -12.94
CA PHE A 248 1.78 -15.69 -12.27
C PHE A 248 2.13 -14.59 -11.28
N LEU A 249 2.18 -14.95 -10.00
CA LEU A 249 2.60 -14.04 -8.93
C LEU A 249 4.11 -14.18 -8.74
N PRO A 250 4.90 -13.10 -8.83
CA PRO A 250 6.35 -13.18 -8.65
C PRO A 250 6.72 -13.46 -7.18
N GLU A 251 7.86 -14.13 -6.96
CA GLU A 251 8.32 -14.53 -5.61
C GLU A 251 8.63 -13.33 -4.69
N SER A 252 8.80 -12.14 -5.24
CA SER A 252 8.97 -10.88 -4.52
C SER A 252 7.71 -10.39 -3.81
N VAL A 253 6.53 -10.90 -4.17
CA VAL A 253 5.27 -10.51 -3.55
C VAL A 253 5.18 -11.07 -2.13
N THR A 254 5.11 -10.18 -1.14
CA THR A 254 5.03 -10.55 0.29
C THR A 254 3.62 -10.52 0.84
N GLY A 255 2.64 -9.97 0.11
CA GLY A 255 1.28 -9.80 0.60
C GLY A 255 0.22 -9.71 -0.50
N LEU A 256 -0.94 -10.29 -0.21
CA LEU A 256 -2.14 -10.25 -1.05
C LEU A 256 -3.24 -9.45 -0.32
N GLY A 257 -3.64 -8.31 -0.91
CA GLY A 257 -4.67 -7.46 -0.34
C GLY A 257 -6.06 -8.10 -0.26
N TYR A 258 -6.91 -7.52 0.58
CA TYR A 258 -8.34 -7.83 0.72
C TYR A 258 -9.00 -7.96 -0.66
N ALA A 259 -9.73 -9.06 -0.90
CA ALA A 259 -10.50 -9.29 -2.13
C ALA A 259 -9.71 -9.16 -3.47
N SER A 260 -8.38 -9.26 -3.45
CA SER A 260 -7.52 -8.99 -4.61
C SER A 260 -7.86 -9.79 -5.87
N PHE A 261 -8.39 -11.01 -5.75
CA PHE A 261 -8.87 -11.85 -6.87
C PHE A 261 -10.36 -12.23 -6.73
N SER A 262 -11.11 -11.53 -5.88
CA SER A 262 -12.53 -11.81 -5.65
C SER A 262 -13.32 -11.70 -6.96
N GLY A 263 -14.18 -12.66 -7.28
CA GLY A 263 -14.99 -12.67 -8.50
C GLY A 263 -14.25 -13.02 -9.79
N CYS A 264 -12.97 -13.42 -9.74
CA CYS A 264 -12.23 -13.95 -10.90
C CYS A 264 -12.78 -15.33 -11.31
N SER A 265 -13.99 -15.37 -11.85
CA SER A 265 -14.77 -16.60 -12.02
C SER A 265 -14.19 -17.59 -13.04
N SER A 266 -13.29 -17.14 -13.93
CA SER A 266 -12.54 -18.01 -14.87
C SER A 266 -11.17 -18.45 -14.36
N LEU A 267 -10.71 -17.96 -13.19
CA LEU A 267 -9.39 -18.28 -12.65
C LEU A 267 -9.36 -19.75 -12.23
N LYS A 268 -8.53 -20.55 -12.89
CA LYS A 268 -8.48 -22.01 -12.68
C LYS A 268 -7.42 -22.44 -11.68
N ASN A 269 -6.32 -21.71 -11.65
CA ASN A 269 -5.11 -22.03 -10.92
C ASN A 269 -4.32 -20.75 -10.67
N ILE A 270 -3.78 -20.66 -9.47
CA ILE A 270 -2.89 -19.58 -9.02
C ILE A 270 -1.90 -20.17 -8.03
N ASN A 271 -0.63 -19.78 -8.17
CA ASN A 271 0.41 -20.15 -7.22
C ASN A 271 0.63 -19.00 -6.26
N ILE A 272 0.62 -19.30 -4.96
CA ILE A 272 0.90 -18.32 -3.91
C ILE A 272 2.42 -18.27 -3.69
N PRO A 273 3.06 -17.09 -3.78
CA PRO A 273 4.49 -16.95 -3.56
C PRO A 273 4.94 -17.42 -2.16
N SER A 274 6.16 -17.93 -2.07
CA SER A 274 6.72 -18.47 -0.82
C SER A 274 6.91 -17.41 0.27
N GLN A 275 6.96 -16.13 -0.09
CA GLN A 275 7.14 -15.03 0.88
C GLN A 275 5.83 -14.59 1.55
N VAL A 276 4.67 -15.05 1.07
CA VAL A 276 3.38 -14.71 1.66
C VAL A 276 3.20 -15.51 2.95
N THR A 277 2.84 -14.83 4.05
CA THR A 277 2.60 -15.48 5.36
C THR A 277 1.12 -15.52 5.75
N ARG A 278 0.25 -14.77 5.05
CA ARG A 278 -1.19 -14.68 5.35
C ARG A 278 -1.99 -14.45 4.07
N ILE A 279 -3.16 -15.08 3.97
CA ILE A 279 -4.13 -14.79 2.91
C ILE A 279 -5.26 -13.95 3.51
N GLY A 280 -5.41 -12.71 3.02
CA GLY A 280 -6.39 -11.76 3.53
C GLY A 280 -7.85 -12.14 3.23
N ASN A 281 -8.79 -11.40 3.83
CA ASN A 281 -10.21 -11.71 3.67
C ASN A 281 -10.65 -11.62 2.19
N ALA A 282 -11.51 -12.55 1.80
CA ALA A 282 -12.15 -12.66 0.50
C ALA A 282 -11.21 -12.73 -0.73
N THR A 283 -9.91 -12.98 -0.53
CA THR A 283 -8.89 -12.93 -1.60
C THR A 283 -9.29 -13.72 -2.86
N PHE A 284 -9.83 -14.94 -2.72
CA PHE A 284 -10.28 -15.79 -3.84
C PHE A 284 -11.80 -16.01 -3.85
N SER A 285 -12.56 -15.19 -3.12
CA SER A 285 -14.02 -15.33 -3.03
C SER A 285 -14.66 -15.28 -4.42
N GLY A 286 -15.52 -16.23 -4.78
CA GLY A 286 -16.20 -16.26 -6.07
C GLY A 286 -15.31 -16.67 -7.27
N CYS A 287 -14.10 -17.20 -7.04
CA CYS A 287 -13.28 -17.83 -8.08
C CYS A 287 -13.90 -19.18 -8.51
N ALA A 288 -15.02 -19.11 -9.21
CA ALA A 288 -15.89 -20.24 -9.49
C ALA A 288 -15.22 -21.38 -10.27
N SER A 289 -14.18 -21.10 -11.06
CA SER A 289 -13.41 -22.10 -11.82
C SER A 289 -12.16 -22.60 -11.12
N LEU A 290 -11.85 -22.14 -9.90
CA LEU A 290 -10.64 -22.54 -9.17
C LEU A 290 -10.79 -24.00 -8.74
N GLU A 291 -10.03 -24.90 -9.37
CA GLU A 291 -10.13 -26.36 -9.13
C GLU A 291 -9.14 -26.85 -8.08
N ASN A 292 -7.94 -26.27 -8.09
CA ASN A 292 -6.84 -26.62 -7.19
C ASN A 292 -6.09 -25.36 -6.80
N ILE A 293 -5.72 -25.26 -5.52
CA ILE A 293 -4.83 -24.25 -5.00
C ILE A 293 -3.89 -24.91 -3.99
N GLU A 294 -2.59 -24.67 -4.15
CA GLU A 294 -1.59 -25.10 -3.18
C GLU A 294 -1.40 -23.97 -2.16
N ILE A 295 -1.57 -24.29 -0.88
CA ILE A 295 -1.34 -23.35 0.22
C ILE A 295 0.07 -23.63 0.77
N PRO A 296 1.05 -22.71 0.61
CA PRO A 296 2.40 -22.93 1.09
C PRO A 296 2.48 -23.08 2.61
N ASP A 297 3.45 -23.85 3.10
CA ASP A 297 3.74 -24.04 4.54
C ASP A 297 4.18 -22.73 5.25
N THR A 298 4.38 -21.64 4.51
CA THR A 298 4.66 -20.31 5.06
C THR A 298 3.40 -19.58 5.53
N ILE A 299 2.21 -20.04 5.11
CA ILE A 299 0.94 -19.43 5.49
C ILE A 299 0.59 -19.81 6.93
N VAL A 300 0.34 -18.80 7.77
CA VAL A 300 -0.01 -18.94 9.19
C VAL A 300 -1.51 -18.71 9.43
N SER A 301 -2.17 -17.92 8.58
CA SER A 301 -3.60 -17.68 8.71
C SER A 301 -4.32 -17.45 7.37
N LEU A 302 -5.58 -17.88 7.35
CA LEU A 302 -6.55 -17.63 6.28
C LEU A 302 -7.64 -16.70 6.82
N GLY A 303 -7.90 -15.59 6.15
CA GLY A 303 -8.93 -14.62 6.52
C GLY A 303 -10.36 -15.10 6.23
N ASP A 304 -11.34 -14.22 6.50
CA ASP A 304 -12.75 -14.52 6.27
C ASP A 304 -13.06 -14.65 4.77
N ASN A 305 -13.96 -15.57 4.40
CA ASN A 305 -14.49 -15.74 3.03
C ASN A 305 -13.44 -16.02 1.94
N VAL A 306 -12.20 -16.42 2.28
CA VAL A 306 -11.08 -16.54 1.31
C VAL A 306 -11.46 -17.35 0.08
N PHE A 307 -12.10 -18.52 0.24
CA PHE A 307 -12.53 -19.40 -0.85
C PHE A 307 -14.05 -19.43 -1.02
N SER A 308 -14.79 -18.49 -0.39
CA SER A 308 -16.25 -18.51 -0.40
C SER A 308 -16.78 -18.44 -1.84
N GLY A 309 -17.59 -19.41 -2.27
CA GLY A 309 -18.12 -19.51 -3.64
C GLY A 309 -17.14 -20.07 -4.68
N CYS A 310 -16.02 -20.67 -4.27
CA CYS A 310 -15.14 -21.45 -5.16
C CYS A 310 -15.81 -22.79 -5.51
N VAL A 311 -16.87 -22.74 -6.31
CA VAL A 311 -17.73 -23.90 -6.59
C VAL A 311 -17.03 -25.05 -7.29
N SER A 312 -15.89 -24.85 -7.96
CA SER A 312 -15.12 -25.92 -8.63
C SER A 312 -14.03 -26.54 -7.77
N LEU A 313 -13.77 -26.00 -6.57
CA LEU A 313 -12.74 -26.51 -5.67
C LEU A 313 -13.16 -27.87 -5.14
N LYS A 314 -12.37 -28.91 -5.42
CA LYS A 314 -12.72 -30.30 -5.07
C LYS A 314 -12.02 -30.79 -3.80
N ASN A 315 -10.75 -30.46 -3.67
CA ASN A 315 -9.92 -30.87 -2.55
C ASN A 315 -9.04 -29.70 -2.14
N ILE A 316 -8.82 -29.55 -0.83
CA ILE A 316 -7.85 -28.60 -0.33
C ILE A 316 -7.11 -29.16 0.87
N ASP A 317 -5.78 -29.13 0.78
CA ASP A 317 -4.87 -29.47 1.87
C ASP A 317 -4.41 -28.18 2.54
N ILE A 318 -4.83 -27.96 3.78
CA ILE A 318 -4.41 -26.81 4.57
C ILE A 318 -3.18 -27.23 5.39
N PRO A 319 -2.03 -26.54 5.27
CA PRO A 319 -0.78 -26.93 5.92
C PRO A 319 -0.84 -26.72 7.44
N ASP A 320 -0.10 -27.55 8.20
CA ASP A 320 -0.07 -27.53 9.67
C ASP A 320 0.51 -26.21 10.26
N SER A 321 1.10 -25.36 9.41
CA SER A 321 1.51 -23.99 9.73
C SER A 321 0.31 -23.05 10.01
N VAL A 322 -0.85 -23.35 9.44
CA VAL A 322 -2.06 -22.54 9.61
C VAL A 322 -2.66 -22.79 10.99
N THR A 323 -2.75 -21.73 11.79
CA THR A 323 -3.33 -21.77 13.14
C THR A 323 -4.72 -21.15 13.21
N GLN A 324 -5.13 -20.40 12.19
CA GLN A 324 -6.40 -19.67 12.16
C GLN A 324 -7.04 -19.73 10.76
N ILE A 325 -8.35 -20.00 10.72
CA ILE A 325 -9.17 -20.00 9.50
C ILE A 325 -10.43 -19.16 9.76
N GLY A 326 -10.56 -18.05 9.04
CA GLY A 326 -11.64 -17.08 9.19
C GLY A 326 -13.02 -17.60 8.83
N ASN A 327 -14.03 -16.82 9.20
CA ASN A 327 -15.45 -17.12 9.01
C ASN A 327 -15.78 -17.35 7.53
N SER A 328 -16.66 -18.32 7.25
CA SER A 328 -17.16 -18.59 5.89
C SER A 328 -16.08 -18.87 4.83
N THR A 329 -14.86 -19.23 5.24
CA THR A 329 -13.73 -19.43 4.31
C THR A 329 -14.05 -20.37 3.16
N PHE A 330 -14.76 -21.47 3.41
CA PHE A 330 -15.18 -22.45 2.39
C PHE A 330 -16.69 -22.42 2.11
N SER A 331 -17.40 -21.37 2.54
CA SER A 331 -18.85 -21.26 2.31
C SER A 331 -19.17 -21.33 0.82
N TYR A 332 -20.24 -22.02 0.42
CA TYR A 332 -20.62 -22.24 -0.98
C TYR A 332 -19.57 -22.96 -1.86
N CYS A 333 -18.58 -23.65 -1.29
CA CYS A 333 -17.70 -24.57 -2.03
C CYS A 333 -18.44 -25.89 -2.32
N SER A 334 -19.47 -25.83 -3.17
CA SER A 334 -20.44 -26.91 -3.32
C SER A 334 -19.87 -28.21 -3.92
N ASN A 335 -18.72 -28.18 -4.62
CA ASN A 335 -18.02 -29.38 -5.07
C ASN A 335 -16.85 -29.82 -4.18
N LEU A 336 -16.66 -29.22 -3.00
CA LEU A 336 -15.61 -29.63 -2.08
C LEU A 336 -15.93 -31.03 -1.52
N GLU A 337 -15.14 -32.02 -1.90
CA GLU A 337 -15.29 -33.42 -1.51
C GLU A 337 -14.48 -33.74 -0.26
N THR A 338 -13.25 -33.23 -0.18
CA THR A 338 -12.36 -33.45 0.96
C THR A 338 -11.64 -32.18 1.39
N VAL A 339 -11.42 -32.05 2.70
CA VAL A 339 -10.65 -30.97 3.31
C VAL A 339 -9.76 -31.56 4.39
N LYS A 340 -8.48 -31.21 4.37
CA LYS A 340 -7.55 -31.53 5.46
C LYS A 340 -7.35 -30.29 6.31
N LEU A 341 -7.90 -30.31 7.52
CA LEU A 341 -7.74 -29.24 8.51
C LEU A 341 -6.38 -29.34 9.21
N PRO A 342 -5.75 -28.21 9.58
CA PRO A 342 -4.43 -28.19 10.19
C PRO A 342 -4.48 -28.58 11.67
N LYS A 343 -3.45 -29.30 12.16
CA LYS A 343 -3.46 -29.87 13.52
C LYS A 343 -3.51 -28.83 14.65
N LYS A 344 -2.96 -27.63 14.40
CA LYS A 344 -2.86 -26.54 15.39
C LYS A 344 -4.05 -25.57 15.34
N LEU A 345 -5.11 -25.92 14.62
CA LEU A 345 -6.30 -25.08 14.54
C LEU A 345 -7.00 -25.02 15.90
N GLY A 346 -7.21 -23.81 16.44
CA GLY A 346 -7.89 -23.62 17.72
C GLY A 346 -9.43 -23.65 17.64
N GLU A 347 -9.98 -23.34 16.47
CA GLU A 347 -11.42 -23.14 16.30
C GLU A 347 -11.90 -23.53 14.89
N ILE A 348 -13.11 -24.08 14.81
CA ILE A 348 -13.91 -24.13 13.58
C ILE A 348 -14.83 -22.90 13.56
N SER A 349 -14.53 -21.95 12.69
CA SER A 349 -15.17 -20.62 12.65
C SER A 349 -16.60 -20.64 12.08
N THR A 350 -17.30 -19.51 12.22
CA THR A 350 -18.72 -19.36 11.86
C THR A 350 -18.92 -19.64 10.37
N SER A 351 -19.90 -20.48 10.02
CA SER A 351 -20.24 -20.81 8.63
C SER A 351 -19.06 -21.38 7.79
N LEU A 352 -18.00 -21.91 8.41
CA LEU A 352 -16.76 -22.31 7.72
C LEU A 352 -17.00 -23.14 6.45
N PHE A 353 -17.86 -24.16 6.53
CA PHE A 353 -18.22 -25.08 5.44
C PHE A 353 -19.67 -24.94 4.97
N ARG A 354 -20.35 -23.83 5.28
CA ARG A 354 -21.78 -23.70 4.94
C ARG A 354 -22.02 -23.91 3.43
N TYR A 355 -23.03 -24.68 3.03
CA TYR A 355 -23.30 -25.04 1.61
C TYR A 355 -22.19 -25.85 0.91
N CYS A 356 -21.35 -26.58 1.64
CA CYS A 356 -20.41 -27.56 1.06
C CYS A 356 -21.11 -28.89 0.76
N ASP A 357 -21.92 -28.90 -0.29
CA ASP A 357 -22.84 -30.00 -0.59
C ASP A 357 -22.18 -31.33 -0.95
N LYS A 358 -20.91 -31.37 -1.37
CA LYS A 358 -20.20 -32.62 -1.70
C LYS A 358 -19.34 -33.18 -0.58
N LEU A 359 -19.24 -32.45 0.53
CA LEU A 359 -18.45 -32.88 1.67
C LEU A 359 -19.16 -34.07 2.33
N ASP A 360 -18.47 -35.22 2.43
CA ASP A 360 -19.06 -36.45 2.98
C ASP A 360 -18.68 -36.66 4.46
N THR A 361 -17.39 -36.48 4.77
CA THR A 361 -16.85 -36.67 6.11
C THR A 361 -15.86 -35.54 6.44
N VAL A 362 -15.99 -34.96 7.64
CA VAL A 362 -15.02 -34.00 8.18
C VAL A 362 -14.43 -34.52 9.48
N VAL A 363 -13.11 -34.42 9.60
CA VAL A 363 -12.39 -34.73 10.83
C VAL A 363 -11.91 -33.43 11.45
N ILE A 364 -12.40 -33.13 12.66
CA ILE A 364 -12.01 -31.94 13.41
C ILE A 364 -10.73 -32.27 14.21
N PRO A 365 -9.64 -31.49 14.08
CA PRO A 365 -8.37 -31.80 14.75
C PRO A 365 -8.41 -31.50 16.26
N ASN A 366 -7.58 -32.20 17.04
CA ASN A 366 -7.51 -32.07 18.51
C ASN A 366 -7.02 -30.72 19.03
N GLY A 367 -6.52 -29.82 18.18
CA GLY A 367 -6.25 -28.45 18.61
C GLY A 367 -7.53 -27.65 18.87
N VAL A 368 -8.68 -28.10 18.35
CA VAL A 368 -9.91 -27.33 18.31
C VAL A 368 -10.61 -27.39 19.67
N SER A 369 -10.80 -26.22 20.28
CA SER A 369 -11.58 -26.04 21.51
C SER A 369 -13.01 -25.58 21.25
N SER A 370 -13.27 -24.93 20.12
CA SER A 370 -14.58 -24.36 19.79
C SER A 370 -15.01 -24.63 18.34
N ILE A 371 -16.33 -24.77 18.14
CA ILE A 371 -17.01 -24.92 16.85
C ILE A 371 -18.16 -23.92 16.84
N GLN A 372 -18.02 -22.87 16.04
CA GLN A 372 -18.93 -21.74 16.00
C GLN A 372 -20.21 -22.03 15.23
N ASP A 373 -21.18 -21.13 15.36
CA ASP A 373 -22.50 -21.27 14.79
C ASP A 373 -22.46 -21.52 13.27
N THR A 374 -23.35 -22.37 12.79
CA THR A 374 -23.55 -22.68 11.36
C THR A 374 -22.32 -23.24 10.62
N ALA A 375 -21.26 -23.65 11.32
CA ALA A 375 -20.01 -24.15 10.74
C ALA A 375 -20.21 -25.21 9.63
N PHE A 376 -21.19 -26.10 9.79
CA PHE A 376 -21.55 -27.16 8.83
C PHE A 376 -23.03 -27.08 8.41
N ALA A 377 -23.61 -25.87 8.42
CA ALA A 377 -24.99 -25.68 8.01
C ALA A 377 -25.16 -25.86 6.49
N ASP A 378 -26.36 -26.25 6.07
CA ASP A 378 -26.72 -26.43 4.66
C ASP A 378 -25.79 -27.39 3.89
N CYS A 379 -25.14 -28.35 4.56
CA CYS A 379 -24.26 -29.35 3.94
C CYS A 379 -25.05 -30.62 3.62
N LEU A 380 -25.70 -30.67 2.46
CA LEU A 380 -26.77 -31.65 2.20
C LEU A 380 -26.31 -33.12 2.04
N ASN A 381 -25.01 -33.37 1.83
CA ASN A 381 -24.45 -34.73 1.77
C ASN A 381 -23.45 -35.05 2.88
N LEU A 382 -23.24 -34.15 3.84
CA LEU A 382 -22.37 -34.43 4.98
C LEU A 382 -22.99 -35.55 5.82
N ARG A 383 -22.26 -36.66 5.95
CA ARG A 383 -22.69 -37.85 6.66
C ARG A 383 -22.06 -37.97 8.03
N SER A 384 -20.79 -37.59 8.15
CA SER A 384 -20.06 -37.76 9.39
C SER A 384 -19.21 -36.53 9.71
N VAL A 385 -19.29 -36.08 10.96
CA VAL A 385 -18.33 -35.13 11.52
C VAL A 385 -17.74 -35.77 12.77
N ILE A 386 -16.43 -35.93 12.78
CA ILE A 386 -15.68 -36.56 13.88
C ILE A 386 -15.17 -35.45 14.80
N PHE A 387 -15.62 -35.46 16.05
CA PHE A 387 -15.25 -34.46 17.06
C PHE A 387 -14.01 -34.90 17.86
N PRO A 388 -13.19 -33.94 18.34
CA PRO A 388 -12.11 -34.21 19.27
C PRO A 388 -12.60 -34.25 20.72
N ASP A 389 -11.72 -34.68 21.63
CA ASP A 389 -11.93 -34.62 23.09
C ASP A 389 -11.69 -33.22 23.70
N THR A 390 -11.14 -32.30 22.92
CA THR A 390 -10.67 -30.98 23.37
C THR A 390 -11.72 -29.87 23.36
N ILE A 391 -12.96 -30.16 22.96
CA ILE A 391 -14.04 -29.17 22.93
C ILE A 391 -14.32 -28.66 24.35
N SER A 392 -14.29 -27.34 24.54
CA SER A 392 -14.53 -26.71 25.83
C SER A 392 -16.01 -26.73 26.22
N SER A 393 -16.30 -26.55 27.52
CA SER A 393 -17.66 -26.27 27.99
C SER A 393 -18.21 -25.03 27.28
N ASN A 394 -19.40 -25.14 26.67
CA ASN A 394 -20.00 -24.12 25.79
C ASN A 394 -19.25 -23.84 24.47
N GLY A 395 -18.29 -24.68 24.09
CA GLY A 395 -17.50 -24.54 22.86
C GLY A 395 -18.25 -24.87 21.57
N ILE A 396 -19.53 -25.27 21.61
CA ILE A 396 -20.31 -25.62 20.42
C ILE A 396 -21.49 -24.66 20.23
N GLY A 397 -21.51 -23.96 19.10
CA GLY A 397 -22.59 -23.06 18.69
C GLY A 397 -23.93 -23.78 18.55
N SER A 398 -25.04 -23.07 18.78
CA SER A 398 -26.42 -23.58 18.73
C SER A 398 -26.88 -24.20 17.39
N ARG A 399 -26.26 -23.84 16.26
CA ARG A 399 -26.77 -24.18 14.90
C ARG A 399 -25.74 -24.86 13.99
N ILE A 400 -24.78 -25.59 14.54
CA ILE A 400 -23.66 -26.18 13.77
C ILE A 400 -24.08 -27.06 12.58
N PHE A 401 -25.19 -27.79 12.66
CA PHE A 401 -25.72 -28.68 11.59
C PHE A 401 -27.07 -28.22 11.03
N SER A 402 -27.38 -26.93 11.11
CA SER A 402 -28.66 -26.40 10.60
C SER A 402 -28.88 -26.82 9.14
N ASN A 403 -30.01 -27.43 8.80
CA ASN A 403 -30.32 -27.93 7.46
C ASN A 403 -29.32 -28.96 6.87
N SER A 404 -28.66 -29.75 7.74
CA SER A 404 -27.75 -30.84 7.36
C SER A 404 -28.27 -32.20 7.88
N PRO A 405 -29.39 -32.72 7.33
CA PRO A 405 -30.18 -33.80 7.96
C PRO A 405 -29.52 -35.19 7.96
N LYS A 406 -28.43 -35.38 7.21
CA LYS A 406 -27.74 -36.67 7.08
C LYS A 406 -26.57 -36.84 8.06
N VAL A 407 -26.21 -35.78 8.79
CA VAL A 407 -25.03 -35.78 9.65
C VAL A 407 -25.26 -36.66 10.86
N VAL A 408 -24.34 -37.59 11.09
CA VAL A 408 -24.17 -38.31 12.35
C VAL A 408 -22.85 -37.83 12.96
N ALA A 409 -22.94 -37.13 14.09
CA ALA A 409 -21.76 -36.72 14.84
C ALA A 409 -21.08 -37.95 15.44
N SER A 410 -19.83 -38.18 15.09
CA SER A 410 -19.02 -39.21 15.74
C SER A 410 -18.36 -38.55 16.96
N VAL A 411 -18.78 -38.97 18.16
CA VAL A 411 -18.42 -38.35 19.44
C VAL A 411 -17.93 -39.40 20.44
N ILE A 412 -17.20 -38.93 21.45
CA ILE A 412 -16.65 -39.76 22.53
C ILE A 412 -17.68 -39.83 23.64
N GLU A 413 -17.84 -41.01 24.26
CA GLU A 413 -18.70 -41.13 25.43
C GLU A 413 -18.31 -40.11 26.52
N ASP A 414 -19.32 -39.50 27.13
CA ASP A 414 -19.24 -38.42 28.12
C ASP A 414 -18.43 -37.15 27.75
N SER A 415 -18.03 -36.93 26.49
CA SER A 415 -17.40 -35.67 26.10
C SER A 415 -18.39 -34.51 25.99
N GLU A 416 -17.90 -33.26 26.05
CA GLU A 416 -18.71 -32.05 25.84
C GLU A 416 -19.50 -32.10 24.52
N ALA A 417 -18.89 -32.63 23.46
CA ALA A 417 -19.57 -32.85 22.19
C ALA A 417 -20.73 -33.85 22.32
N HIS A 418 -20.52 -34.97 23.01
CA HIS A 418 -21.57 -35.97 23.24
C HIS A 418 -22.73 -35.40 24.07
N LEU A 419 -22.43 -34.71 25.18
CA LEU A 419 -23.45 -34.06 26.01
C LEU A 419 -24.23 -33.02 25.21
N TYR A 420 -23.55 -32.22 24.39
CA TYR A 420 -24.18 -31.26 23.51
C TYR A 420 -25.11 -31.92 22.47
N MET A 421 -24.66 -32.98 21.79
CA MET A 421 -25.48 -33.68 20.79
C MET A 421 -26.74 -34.26 21.44
N ARG A 422 -26.60 -34.85 22.62
CA ARG A 422 -27.72 -35.39 23.41
C ARG A 422 -28.71 -34.31 23.82
N ARG A 423 -28.23 -33.17 24.34
CA ARG A 423 -29.08 -32.05 24.81
C ARG A 423 -29.88 -31.41 23.66
N ASN A 424 -29.29 -31.33 22.47
CA ASN A 424 -29.89 -30.66 21.33
C ASN A 424 -30.57 -31.61 20.31
N GLY A 425 -30.58 -32.92 20.58
CA GLY A 425 -31.26 -33.91 19.73
C GLY A 425 -30.59 -34.17 18.38
N TYR A 426 -29.28 -33.93 18.25
CA TYR A 426 -28.52 -34.29 17.05
C TYR A 426 -28.24 -35.81 17.01
N ALA A 427 -28.22 -36.40 15.82
CA ALA A 427 -27.84 -37.80 15.66
C ALA A 427 -26.33 -37.96 15.93
N PHE A 428 -25.96 -38.96 16.74
CA PHE A 428 -24.57 -39.24 17.04
C PHE A 428 -24.27 -40.73 17.11
N SER A 429 -22.99 -41.08 16.97
CA SER A 429 -22.46 -42.42 17.21
C SER A 429 -21.28 -42.33 18.19
N LEU A 430 -21.22 -43.28 19.12
CA LEU A 430 -20.12 -43.37 20.06
C LEU A 430 -18.92 -44.00 19.36
N ILE A 431 -17.77 -43.37 19.49
CA ILE A 431 -16.52 -43.91 18.98
C ILE A 431 -15.76 -44.55 20.13
N ASN A 432 -15.44 -45.84 19.99
CA ASN A 432 -14.57 -46.53 20.93
C ASN A 432 -13.16 -45.96 20.81
N THR A 433 -12.65 -45.47 21.93
CA THR A 433 -11.29 -44.95 22.05
C THR A 433 -10.31 -46.13 21.98
N GLY A 434 -9.32 -46.06 21.09
CA GLY A 434 -8.33 -47.11 20.89
C GLY A 434 -6.95 -46.52 20.70
N LEU A 435 -5.95 -47.19 21.28
CA LEU A 435 -4.55 -46.91 21.01
C LEU A 435 -4.04 -48.03 20.10
N ASN A 436 -3.45 -47.69 18.96
CA ASN A 436 -2.89 -48.66 18.02
C ASN A 436 -1.48 -48.26 17.58
N LEU A 437 -0.58 -49.21 17.41
CA LEU A 437 0.69 -49.05 16.72
C LEU A 437 0.46 -49.20 15.22
N ASP A 438 1.15 -48.40 14.41
CA ASP A 438 1.14 -48.47 12.94
C ASP A 438 1.48 -49.86 12.40
N LYS A 439 2.18 -50.68 13.19
CA LYS A 439 2.46 -52.08 12.88
C LYS A 439 2.23 -52.99 14.08
N LYS A 440 1.48 -54.07 13.89
CA LYS A 440 1.30 -55.15 14.87
C LYS A 440 2.48 -56.13 14.90
N GLU A 441 3.24 -56.20 13.81
CA GLU A 441 4.49 -56.94 13.71
C GLU A 441 5.54 -56.09 12.98
N LEU A 442 6.77 -56.10 13.47
CA LEU A 442 7.89 -55.33 12.94
C LEU A 442 9.13 -56.23 12.86
N THR A 443 9.73 -56.33 11.68
CA THR A 443 11.04 -56.97 11.52
C THR A 443 12.10 -55.89 11.35
N LEU A 444 13.17 -55.94 12.15
CA LEU A 444 14.32 -55.01 12.10
C LEU A 444 15.62 -55.79 11.92
N ASN A 445 16.67 -55.18 11.34
CA ASN A 445 18.00 -55.76 11.43
C ASN A 445 18.75 -55.30 12.68
N VAL A 446 19.75 -56.06 13.12
CA VAL A 446 20.64 -55.65 14.22
C VAL A 446 21.26 -54.27 13.89
N ASN A 447 21.16 -53.34 14.85
CA ASN A 447 21.51 -51.91 14.78
C ASN A 447 20.52 -50.98 14.05
N ASP A 448 19.44 -51.50 13.46
CA ASP A 448 18.39 -50.63 12.93
C ASP A 448 17.61 -49.99 14.08
N SER A 449 17.15 -48.77 13.86
CA SER A 449 16.16 -48.14 14.72
C SER A 449 14.95 -47.68 13.92
N ARG A 450 13.77 -47.76 14.55
CA ARG A 450 12.53 -47.33 13.93
C ARG A 450 11.61 -46.70 14.96
N LYS A 451 11.10 -45.52 14.65
CA LYS A 451 10.03 -44.89 15.43
C LYS A 451 8.69 -45.51 15.08
N TYR A 452 7.97 -45.99 16.09
CA TYR A 452 6.57 -46.36 15.92
C TYR A 452 5.71 -45.11 15.78
N VAL A 453 4.66 -45.21 14.96
CA VAL A 453 3.60 -44.20 14.92
C VAL A 453 2.43 -44.74 15.70
N VAL A 454 2.04 -44.03 16.75
CA VAL A 454 0.85 -44.36 17.52
C VAL A 454 -0.36 -43.74 16.81
N ILE A 455 -1.22 -44.60 16.32
CA ILE A 455 -2.51 -44.28 15.72
C ILE A 455 -3.56 -44.39 16.83
N LEU A 456 -4.04 -43.25 17.29
CA LEU A 456 -5.24 -43.20 18.13
C LEU A 456 -6.44 -43.42 17.20
N THR A 457 -7.39 -44.26 17.59
CA THR A 457 -8.61 -44.51 16.82
C THR A 457 -9.81 -44.07 17.63
N PRO A 458 -10.66 -43.19 17.07
CA PRO A 458 -10.36 -42.35 15.90
C PRO A 458 -9.17 -41.43 16.22
N TYR A 459 -8.54 -40.88 15.18
CA TYR A 459 -7.30 -40.07 15.24
C TYR A 459 -7.34 -38.92 16.26
N THR A 460 -8.53 -38.64 16.78
CA THR A 460 -8.93 -37.49 17.57
C THR A 460 -9.19 -37.76 19.06
N ILE A 461 -8.69 -38.86 19.65
CA ILE A 461 -8.96 -39.15 21.08
C ILE A 461 -7.70 -39.35 21.91
N ALA A 462 -7.61 -38.52 22.95
CA ALA A 462 -6.77 -38.57 24.13
C ALA A 462 -5.50 -37.69 24.07
N ASN A 463 -5.61 -36.53 24.70
CA ASN A 463 -4.54 -35.91 25.49
C ASN A 463 -3.57 -36.99 26.02
N ASN A 464 -2.37 -37.09 25.45
CA ASN A 464 -1.28 -37.90 25.99
C ASN A 464 0.06 -37.29 25.59
N SER A 465 0.43 -36.25 26.31
CA SER A 465 1.84 -35.83 26.38
C SER A 465 2.72 -36.85 27.14
N GLN A 466 2.16 -37.96 27.66
CA GLN A 466 2.93 -39.05 28.27
C GLN A 466 2.50 -40.43 27.74
N LEU A 467 3.23 -40.92 26.75
CA LEU A 467 3.22 -42.32 26.35
C LEU A 467 4.32 -43.07 27.10
N THR A 468 3.98 -44.20 27.72
CA THR A 468 4.96 -45.09 28.34
C THR A 468 5.23 -46.26 27.41
N TRP A 469 6.50 -46.47 27.08
CA TRP A 469 6.96 -47.55 26.21
C TRP A 469 7.74 -48.58 26.99
N VAL A 470 7.49 -49.87 26.71
CA VAL A 470 8.19 -50.97 27.37
C VAL A 470 8.54 -52.03 26.34
N SER A 471 9.79 -52.48 26.36
CA SER A 471 10.19 -53.70 25.67
C SER A 471 10.11 -54.88 26.64
N SER A 472 9.47 -55.96 26.22
CA SER A 472 9.45 -57.23 26.96
C SER A 472 10.83 -57.92 26.99
N ASN A 473 11.75 -57.57 26.07
CA ASN A 473 13.12 -58.06 26.10
C ASN A 473 14.12 -56.97 25.64
N PRO A 474 14.56 -56.09 26.56
CA PRO A 474 15.49 -55.00 26.27
C PRO A 474 16.87 -55.45 25.75
N SER A 475 17.25 -56.72 25.92
CA SER A 475 18.51 -57.25 25.36
C SER A 475 18.44 -57.56 23.86
N VAL A 476 17.20 -57.74 23.35
CA VAL A 476 16.89 -57.95 21.93
C VAL A 476 16.55 -56.62 21.28
N ALA A 477 15.56 -55.89 21.80
CA ALA A 477 15.17 -54.57 21.30
C ALA A 477 14.91 -53.60 22.46
N THR A 478 15.48 -52.40 22.45
CA THR A 478 15.12 -51.33 23.40
C THR A 478 14.09 -50.39 22.78
N VAL A 479 13.33 -49.67 23.60
CA VAL A 479 12.43 -48.60 23.18
C VAL A 479 12.63 -47.39 24.07
N ASP A 480 12.75 -46.21 23.49
CA ASP A 480 12.89 -44.97 24.24
C ASP A 480 11.53 -44.31 24.54
N GLU A 481 11.55 -43.20 25.28
CA GLU A 481 10.37 -42.42 25.65
C GLU A 481 9.58 -41.87 24.44
N ASN A 482 10.23 -41.77 23.28
CA ASN A 482 9.64 -41.28 22.04
C ASN A 482 9.11 -42.41 21.14
N GLY A 483 9.16 -43.67 21.58
CA GLY A 483 8.72 -44.82 20.81
C GLY A 483 9.69 -45.24 19.70
N VAL A 484 10.97 -44.84 19.80
CA VAL A 484 12.02 -45.31 18.90
C VAL A 484 12.53 -46.64 19.41
N VAL A 485 12.33 -47.69 18.61
CA VAL A 485 12.78 -49.04 18.92
C VAL A 485 14.13 -49.27 18.25
N THR A 486 15.13 -49.64 19.03
CA THR A 486 16.48 -49.94 18.56
C THR A 486 16.75 -51.43 18.67
N ALA A 487 17.13 -52.04 17.56
CA ALA A 487 17.45 -53.46 17.48
C ALA A 487 18.89 -53.73 17.93
N LEU A 488 19.07 -54.58 18.95
CA LEU A 488 20.38 -54.84 19.55
C LEU A 488 20.93 -56.21 19.19
N THR A 489 20.13 -57.28 19.29
CA THR A 489 20.58 -58.65 19.01
C THR A 489 19.47 -59.45 18.33
N GLU A 490 19.86 -60.49 17.58
CA GLU A 490 18.93 -61.38 16.89
C GLU A 490 17.99 -62.08 17.89
N GLY A 491 16.69 -62.04 17.63
CA GLY A 491 15.67 -62.56 18.55
C GLY A 491 14.31 -61.91 18.38
N GLU A 492 13.37 -62.20 19.29
CA GLU A 492 12.04 -61.58 19.30
C GLU A 492 11.80 -60.81 20.62
N ALA A 493 11.17 -59.65 20.53
CA ALA A 493 10.72 -58.83 21.65
C ALA A 493 9.36 -58.23 21.32
N THR A 494 8.44 -58.18 22.27
CA THR A 494 7.20 -57.39 22.15
C THR A 494 7.43 -55.99 22.70
N ILE A 495 7.05 -54.97 21.94
CA ILE A 495 7.03 -53.56 22.34
C ILE A 495 5.59 -53.20 22.70
N THR A 496 5.41 -52.69 23.91
CA THR A 496 4.12 -52.25 24.45
C THR A 496 4.14 -50.75 24.61
N VAL A 497 3.09 -50.10 24.13
CA VAL A 497 2.80 -48.69 24.39
C VAL A 497 1.57 -48.60 25.27
N ARG A 498 1.63 -47.72 26.27
CA ARG A 498 0.52 -47.41 27.17
C ARG A 498 0.35 -45.91 27.28
N ASN A 499 -0.88 -45.44 27.33
CA ASN A 499 -1.20 -44.04 27.61
C ASN A 499 -1.63 -43.81 29.07
N ILE A 500 -1.78 -42.55 29.50
CA ILE A 500 -2.14 -42.21 30.88
C ILE A 500 -3.53 -42.73 31.29
N ASN A 501 -4.42 -42.91 30.31
CA ASN A 501 -5.77 -43.44 30.48
C ASN A 501 -5.82 -44.98 30.49
N GLY A 502 -4.65 -45.65 30.49
CA GLY A 502 -4.55 -47.11 30.61
C GLY A 502 -4.80 -47.90 29.32
N LEU A 503 -5.07 -47.24 28.19
CA LEU A 503 -5.14 -47.88 26.88
C LEU A 503 -3.76 -48.40 26.49
N THR A 504 -3.71 -49.61 25.95
CA THR A 504 -2.45 -50.26 25.55
C THR A 504 -2.55 -50.87 24.16
N ASP A 505 -1.43 -50.85 23.45
CA ASP A 505 -1.23 -51.71 22.29
C ASP A 505 0.15 -52.34 22.29
N THR A 506 0.29 -53.43 21.55
CA THR A 506 1.52 -54.19 21.47
C THR A 506 1.91 -54.49 20.03
N SER A 507 3.21 -54.52 19.76
CA SER A 507 3.77 -54.93 18.49
C SER A 507 4.87 -55.97 18.71
N LYS A 508 4.80 -57.07 17.98
CA LYS A 508 5.85 -58.08 17.99
C LYS A 508 7.02 -57.61 17.12
N VAL A 509 8.20 -57.45 17.70
CA VAL A 509 9.44 -57.11 17.01
C VAL A 509 10.31 -58.35 16.84
N THR A 510 10.62 -58.71 15.60
CA THR A 510 11.57 -59.78 15.26
C THR A 510 12.84 -59.13 14.72
N ILE A 511 13.96 -59.33 15.38
CA ILE A 511 15.25 -58.83 14.92
C ILE A 511 15.96 -59.95 14.16
N THR A 512 16.19 -59.70 12.88
CA THR A 512 16.95 -60.58 12.00
C THR A 512 18.34 -60.00 11.76
N ASN A 513 19.27 -60.78 11.21
CA ASN A 513 20.50 -60.24 10.65
C ASN A 513 20.51 -60.50 9.14
N ARG A 514 19.71 -59.75 8.39
CA ARG A 514 19.56 -59.89 6.94
C ARG A 514 19.94 -58.60 6.23
N HIS A 515 21.19 -58.52 5.78
CA HIS A 515 21.70 -57.46 4.92
C HIS A 515 21.22 -57.66 3.46
N VAL A 516 20.49 -56.68 2.90
CA VAL A 516 20.07 -56.66 1.49
C VAL A 516 20.66 -55.40 0.82
N PRO A 517 21.78 -55.51 0.09
CA PRO A 517 22.47 -54.35 -0.49
C PRO A 517 21.69 -53.72 -1.66
N ILE A 518 21.87 -52.41 -1.91
CA ILE A 518 21.36 -51.78 -3.14
C ILE A 518 22.18 -52.32 -4.30
N THR A 519 21.51 -52.92 -5.28
CA THR A 519 22.16 -53.51 -6.48
C THR A 519 21.91 -52.70 -7.75
N GLY A 520 21.00 -51.73 -7.75
CA GLY A 520 20.72 -50.89 -8.91
C GLY A 520 19.84 -49.67 -8.63
N ILE A 521 19.91 -48.68 -9.52
CA ILE A 521 19.01 -47.53 -9.60
C ILE A 521 18.64 -47.28 -11.07
N SER A 522 17.39 -46.91 -11.34
CA SER A 522 16.90 -46.57 -12.69
C SER A 522 16.04 -45.32 -12.69
N LEU A 523 16.17 -44.50 -13.74
CA LEU A 523 15.28 -43.36 -13.99
C LEU A 523 14.11 -43.74 -14.90
N ASN A 524 12.96 -43.07 -14.72
CA ASN A 524 11.78 -43.23 -15.57
C ASN A 524 11.98 -42.76 -17.03
N LYS A 525 12.99 -41.91 -17.29
CA LYS A 525 13.38 -41.42 -18.60
C LYS A 525 14.90 -41.47 -18.74
N LYS A 526 15.38 -41.84 -19.93
CA LYS A 526 16.81 -41.79 -20.29
C LYS A 526 17.17 -40.54 -21.09
N GLU A 527 16.19 -39.96 -21.78
CA GLU A 527 16.30 -38.73 -22.57
C GLU A 527 15.06 -37.87 -22.33
N LEU A 528 15.24 -36.55 -22.37
CA LEU A 528 14.19 -35.57 -22.11
C LEU A 528 14.45 -34.30 -22.95
N VAL A 529 13.54 -33.98 -23.86
CA VAL A 529 13.59 -32.72 -24.63
C VAL A 529 12.68 -31.68 -23.97
N MET A 530 13.20 -30.48 -23.71
CA MET A 530 12.49 -29.41 -23.02
C MET A 530 12.60 -28.09 -23.78
N LYS A 531 11.56 -27.26 -23.75
CA LYS A 531 11.67 -25.87 -24.22
C LYS A 531 12.33 -25.02 -23.12
N LYS A 532 13.11 -24.01 -23.50
CA LYS A 532 13.71 -23.05 -22.56
C LYS A 532 12.65 -22.55 -21.55
N GLN A 533 13.04 -22.39 -20.28
CA GLN A 533 12.19 -21.94 -19.16
C GLN A 533 11.04 -22.89 -18.76
N THR A 534 11.01 -24.13 -19.23
CA THR A 534 10.04 -25.14 -18.77
C THR A 534 10.61 -26.05 -17.68
N THR A 535 9.75 -26.74 -16.94
CA THR A 535 10.14 -27.72 -15.92
C THR A 535 9.59 -29.12 -16.20
N SER A 536 10.27 -30.17 -15.72
CA SER A 536 9.79 -31.55 -15.82
C SER A 536 10.38 -32.42 -14.72
N GLY A 537 9.61 -33.38 -14.20
CA GLY A 537 10.06 -34.28 -13.13
C GLY A 537 10.72 -35.57 -13.65
N LEU A 538 11.87 -35.94 -13.08
CA LEU A 538 12.47 -37.27 -13.16
C LEU A 538 12.18 -38.06 -11.89
N ARG A 539 11.92 -39.36 -12.02
CA ARG A 539 11.68 -40.28 -10.90
C ARG A 539 12.72 -41.40 -10.93
N ALA A 540 13.37 -41.63 -9.79
CA ALA A 540 14.32 -42.72 -9.59
C ALA A 540 13.66 -43.91 -8.87
N SER A 541 14.07 -45.13 -9.21
CA SER A 541 13.63 -46.37 -8.56
C SER A 541 14.86 -47.20 -8.19
N ILE A 542 14.94 -47.64 -6.93
CA ILE A 542 16.06 -48.42 -6.37
C ILE A 542 15.71 -49.92 -6.40
N SER A 543 16.70 -50.77 -6.70
CA SER A 543 16.55 -52.23 -6.79
C SER A 543 17.57 -53.00 -5.93
N PRO A 544 17.16 -54.04 -5.18
CA PRO A 544 15.77 -54.41 -4.96
C PRO A 544 15.07 -53.40 -4.04
N SER A 545 13.75 -53.25 -4.15
CA SER A 545 13.00 -52.21 -3.43
C SER A 545 12.97 -52.42 -1.89
N ASP A 546 13.25 -53.64 -1.44
CA ASP A 546 13.37 -54.09 -0.05
C ASP A 546 14.80 -54.01 0.50
N THR A 547 15.72 -53.32 -0.19
CA THR A 547 17.08 -53.04 0.30
C THR A 547 17.08 -52.41 1.69
N THR A 548 18.09 -52.81 2.48
CA THR A 548 18.35 -52.36 3.86
C THR A 548 19.40 -51.25 3.94
N GLU A 549 19.99 -50.82 2.81
CA GLU A 549 20.93 -49.69 2.77
C GLU A 549 20.19 -48.34 2.63
N ASP A 550 20.87 -47.24 2.98
CA ASP A 550 20.31 -45.89 2.94
C ASP A 550 19.79 -45.53 1.53
N LYS A 551 18.52 -45.15 1.45
CA LYS A 551 17.81 -44.82 0.21
C LYS A 551 17.96 -43.34 -0.21
N SER A 552 18.79 -42.57 0.50
CA SER A 552 19.10 -41.20 0.12
C SER A 552 19.63 -41.11 -1.31
N LEU A 553 19.15 -40.10 -2.05
CA LEU A 553 19.50 -39.85 -3.44
C LEU A 553 20.17 -38.49 -3.57
N THR A 554 21.31 -38.47 -4.25
CA THR A 554 21.98 -37.22 -4.62
C THR A 554 21.76 -36.96 -6.10
N TRP A 555 21.23 -35.78 -6.42
CA TRP A 555 21.00 -35.33 -7.79
C TRP A 555 22.01 -34.28 -8.20
N MET A 556 22.47 -34.33 -9.44
CA MET A 556 23.44 -33.38 -9.98
C MET A 556 23.21 -33.19 -11.49
N SER A 557 23.32 -31.95 -11.96
CA SER A 557 23.40 -31.66 -13.39
C SER A 557 24.86 -31.53 -13.82
N SER A 558 25.19 -32.01 -15.02
CA SER A 558 26.50 -31.77 -15.62
C SER A 558 26.73 -30.31 -16.02
N ASP A 559 25.65 -29.56 -16.28
CA ASP A 559 25.69 -28.15 -16.64
C ASP A 559 24.43 -27.43 -16.14
N ASN A 560 24.58 -26.70 -15.02
CA ASN A 560 23.51 -25.94 -14.39
C ASN A 560 23.11 -24.67 -15.17
N GLU A 561 23.90 -24.26 -16.18
CA GLU A 561 23.51 -23.17 -17.08
C GLU A 561 22.52 -23.66 -18.14
N ILE A 562 22.58 -24.94 -18.52
CA ILE A 562 21.67 -25.56 -19.49
C ILE A 562 20.41 -26.09 -18.79
N ALA A 563 20.57 -26.90 -17.73
CA ALA A 563 19.44 -27.39 -16.95
C ALA A 563 19.83 -27.66 -15.48
N THR A 564 19.00 -27.24 -14.52
CA THR A 564 19.21 -27.53 -13.09
C THR A 564 18.33 -28.67 -12.62
N VAL A 565 18.73 -29.36 -11.54
CA VAL A 565 17.94 -30.41 -10.89
C VAL A 565 17.82 -30.15 -9.38
N SER A 566 16.61 -30.28 -8.84
CA SER A 566 16.36 -30.19 -7.39
C SER A 566 16.73 -31.48 -6.64
N SER A 567 16.74 -31.44 -5.31
CA SER A 567 16.91 -32.62 -4.46
C SER A 567 15.80 -33.69 -4.64
N THR A 568 14.68 -33.32 -5.25
CA THR A 568 13.53 -34.20 -5.53
C THR A 568 13.48 -34.69 -6.98
N GLY A 569 14.43 -34.30 -7.84
CA GLY A 569 14.48 -34.69 -9.26
C GLY A 569 13.66 -33.81 -10.20
N LEU A 570 13.28 -32.58 -9.80
CA LEU A 570 12.64 -31.60 -10.68
C LEU A 570 13.69 -30.90 -11.54
N ILE A 571 13.54 -30.96 -12.86
CA ILE A 571 14.45 -30.35 -13.83
C ILE A 571 13.90 -29.01 -14.30
N THR A 572 14.75 -27.98 -14.37
CA THR A 572 14.43 -26.67 -14.94
C THR A 572 15.34 -26.39 -16.13
N ALA A 573 14.77 -26.21 -17.31
CA ALA A 573 15.50 -25.88 -18.54
C ALA A 573 15.84 -24.38 -18.56
N ARG A 574 17.13 -24.04 -18.65
CA ARG A 574 17.62 -22.66 -18.55
C ARG A 574 18.11 -22.11 -19.88
N ASN A 575 19.11 -22.74 -20.48
CA ASN A 575 19.68 -22.32 -21.77
C ASN A 575 19.69 -23.46 -22.78
N PRO A 576 19.62 -23.17 -24.09
CA PRO A 576 19.67 -24.20 -25.11
C PRO A 576 20.98 -24.98 -25.10
N GLY A 577 20.90 -26.30 -25.24
CA GLY A 577 22.05 -27.21 -25.13
C GLY A 577 21.67 -28.55 -24.52
N GLU A 578 22.69 -29.37 -24.22
CA GLU A 578 22.50 -30.68 -23.58
C GLU A 578 23.15 -30.72 -22.20
N ALA A 579 22.40 -31.17 -21.20
CA ALA A 579 22.89 -31.44 -19.86
C ALA A 579 22.54 -32.87 -19.43
N ILE A 580 23.44 -33.53 -18.70
CA ILE A 580 23.23 -34.86 -18.14
C ILE A 580 22.84 -34.72 -16.69
N ILE A 581 21.63 -35.15 -16.36
CA ILE A 581 21.16 -35.26 -14.99
C ILE A 581 21.56 -36.62 -14.43
N THR A 582 22.32 -36.63 -13.35
CA THR A 582 22.77 -37.83 -12.65
C THR A 582 22.07 -37.95 -11.31
N VAL A 583 21.53 -39.13 -11.02
CA VAL A 583 21.08 -39.53 -9.69
C VAL A 583 22.03 -40.59 -9.15
N LYS A 584 22.42 -40.49 -7.87
CA LYS A 584 23.34 -41.41 -7.19
C LYS A 584 22.78 -41.86 -5.85
N THR A 585 22.87 -43.16 -5.55
CA THR A 585 22.51 -43.76 -4.25
C THR A 585 23.64 -43.57 -3.23
N SER A 586 23.34 -43.76 -1.95
CA SER A 586 24.29 -43.69 -0.82
C SER A 586 25.53 -44.60 -1.01
N ASN A 587 25.35 -45.81 -1.57
CA ASN A 587 26.43 -46.75 -1.86
C ASN A 587 27.16 -46.48 -3.20
N GLY A 588 26.77 -45.41 -3.91
CA GLY A 588 27.49 -44.85 -5.04
C GLY A 588 27.05 -45.33 -6.43
N ILE A 589 25.99 -46.12 -6.54
CA ILE A 589 25.40 -46.54 -7.81
C ILE A 589 24.63 -45.38 -8.44
N SER A 590 24.79 -45.15 -9.75
CA SER A 590 24.19 -44.00 -10.44
C SER A 590 23.38 -44.36 -11.67
N SER A 591 22.41 -43.51 -12.01
CA SER A 591 21.68 -43.52 -13.29
C SER A 591 21.64 -42.11 -13.86
N THR A 592 21.56 -41.98 -15.18
CA THR A 592 21.61 -40.68 -15.87
C THR A 592 20.43 -40.49 -16.83
N CYS A 593 20.07 -39.23 -17.08
CA CYS A 593 19.13 -38.80 -18.12
C CYS A 593 19.73 -37.62 -18.89
N THR A 594 19.74 -37.70 -20.22
CA THR A 594 20.16 -36.58 -21.08
C THR A 594 19.00 -35.62 -21.29
N VAL A 595 19.21 -34.34 -20.96
CA VAL A 595 18.23 -33.27 -21.11
C VAL A 595 18.68 -32.35 -22.24
N THR A 596 17.87 -32.25 -23.31
CA THR A 596 18.11 -31.36 -24.45
C THR A 596 17.16 -30.18 -24.39
N VAL A 597 17.68 -28.97 -24.25
CA VAL A 597 16.90 -27.73 -24.20
C VAL A 597 16.87 -27.05 -25.58
N ILE A 598 15.68 -26.74 -26.09
CA ILE A 598 15.46 -26.12 -27.42
C ILE A 598 14.87 -24.70 -27.31
N SER A 599 15.16 -23.85 -28.32
CA SER A 599 14.68 -22.46 -28.44
C SER A 599 14.32 -22.16 -29.91
N GLU A 600 13.06 -21.84 -30.22
CA GLU A 600 12.56 -21.65 -31.61
C GLU A 600 12.59 -20.16 -32.02
N ILE A 601 12.76 -19.85 -33.32
CA ILE A 601 12.71 -18.47 -33.84
C ILE A 601 11.29 -17.92 -33.74
N THR A 602 11.10 -16.80 -33.05
CA THR A 602 9.80 -16.14 -32.93
C THR A 602 9.60 -15.01 -33.93
N SER A 603 10.65 -14.25 -34.28
CA SER A 603 10.58 -13.16 -35.26
C SER A 603 11.91 -12.84 -35.97
N VAL A 604 11.83 -12.07 -37.07
CA VAL A 604 12.96 -11.48 -37.80
C VAL A 604 12.66 -10.01 -38.12
N ALA A 605 13.66 -9.13 -38.04
CA ALA A 605 13.54 -7.70 -38.32
C ALA A 605 14.68 -7.18 -39.21
N LEU A 606 14.44 -6.10 -39.97
CA LEU A 606 15.45 -5.40 -40.75
C LEU A 606 15.81 -4.06 -40.11
N ASN A 607 17.07 -3.62 -40.26
CA ASN A 607 17.54 -2.32 -39.77
C ASN A 607 16.91 -1.11 -40.47
N LEU A 608 16.39 -1.28 -41.68
CA LEU A 608 15.77 -0.23 -42.48
C LEU A 608 14.52 -0.77 -43.17
N THR A 609 13.44 0.01 -43.18
CA THR A 609 12.17 -0.34 -43.82
C THR A 609 11.95 0.38 -45.16
N ALA A 610 12.69 1.47 -45.45
CA ALA A 610 12.71 2.13 -46.76
C ALA A 610 14.02 2.92 -47.05
N ILE A 611 14.46 3.00 -48.32
CA ILE A 611 15.70 3.67 -48.77
C ILE A 611 15.55 4.25 -50.20
N THR A 612 16.17 5.40 -50.48
CA THR A 612 16.29 6.00 -51.83
C THR A 612 17.76 6.10 -52.25
N LEU A 613 18.11 5.67 -53.48
CA LEU A 613 19.50 5.55 -53.96
C LEU A 613 19.64 5.94 -55.45
N GLU A 614 20.79 6.48 -55.85
CA GLU A 614 21.10 6.73 -57.27
C GLU A 614 21.37 5.42 -58.04
N GLU A 615 21.19 5.43 -59.36
CA GLU A 615 21.47 4.31 -60.27
C GLU A 615 22.94 3.88 -60.15
N GLY A 616 23.18 2.60 -59.85
CA GLY A 616 24.52 2.04 -59.68
C GLY A 616 25.10 2.13 -58.26
N LYS A 617 24.34 2.63 -57.27
CA LYS A 617 24.74 2.65 -55.85
C LYS A 617 24.31 1.38 -55.11
N SER A 618 24.92 1.14 -53.96
CA SER A 618 24.67 -0.05 -53.13
C SER A 618 24.48 0.31 -51.66
N GLN A 619 23.70 -0.50 -50.94
CA GLN A 619 23.42 -0.33 -49.50
C GLN A 619 23.21 -1.70 -48.83
N LEU A 620 23.78 -1.90 -47.64
CA LEU A 620 23.63 -3.14 -46.87
C LEU A 620 22.40 -3.08 -45.96
N LEU A 621 21.55 -4.11 -46.02
CA LEU A 621 20.48 -4.40 -45.06
C LEU A 621 20.96 -5.45 -44.05
N ARG A 622 20.66 -5.25 -42.77
CA ARG A 622 20.99 -6.17 -41.68
C ARG A 622 19.71 -6.77 -41.11
N ALA A 623 19.65 -8.10 -41.04
CA ALA A 623 18.56 -8.84 -40.43
C ALA A 623 18.92 -9.31 -39.01
N THR A 624 17.98 -9.18 -38.08
CA THR A 624 18.11 -9.61 -36.68
C THR A 624 17.05 -10.67 -36.38
N ILE A 625 17.46 -11.81 -35.82
CA ILE A 625 16.58 -12.94 -35.45
C ILE A 625 16.34 -12.91 -33.93
N ASN A 626 15.10 -13.13 -33.50
CA ASN A 626 14.71 -13.21 -32.09
C ASN A 626 14.05 -14.58 -31.80
N PRO A 627 14.39 -15.26 -30.69
CA PRO A 627 15.55 -15.02 -29.84
C PRO A 627 16.86 -15.37 -30.55
N ASN A 628 17.94 -14.65 -30.23
CA ASN A 628 19.24 -14.81 -30.89
C ASN A 628 19.98 -16.10 -30.50
N ASP A 629 19.57 -16.75 -29.42
CA ASP A 629 20.08 -18.02 -28.89
C ASP A 629 19.26 -19.23 -29.37
N THR A 630 18.39 -19.02 -30.38
CA THR A 630 17.62 -20.08 -31.01
C THR A 630 18.47 -21.28 -31.44
N THR A 631 17.89 -22.47 -31.31
CA THR A 631 18.38 -23.74 -31.87
C THR A 631 17.97 -23.97 -33.32
N ASP A 632 17.08 -23.15 -33.88
CA ASP A 632 16.74 -23.23 -35.30
C ASP A 632 17.91 -22.72 -36.17
N SER A 633 17.97 -23.18 -37.42
CA SER A 633 18.98 -22.67 -38.37
C SER A 633 18.82 -21.16 -38.58
N LYS A 634 19.91 -20.43 -38.46
CA LYS A 634 19.98 -18.97 -38.66
C LYS A 634 20.13 -18.58 -40.14
N GLU A 635 19.99 -19.52 -41.06
CA GLU A 635 19.99 -19.25 -42.48
C GLU A 635 18.82 -18.34 -42.88
N LEU A 636 19.12 -17.34 -43.71
CA LEU A 636 18.17 -16.34 -44.16
C LEU A 636 18.04 -16.39 -45.68
N THR A 637 16.80 -16.34 -46.16
CA THR A 637 16.49 -16.25 -47.59
C THR A 637 16.15 -14.82 -47.95
N TRP A 638 16.94 -14.21 -48.85
CA TRP A 638 16.72 -12.85 -49.34
C TRP A 638 16.10 -12.85 -50.74
N LYS A 639 15.14 -11.96 -50.97
CA LYS A 639 14.46 -11.85 -52.26
C LYS A 639 14.14 -10.40 -52.60
N SER A 640 14.37 -10.01 -53.85
CA SER A 640 13.83 -8.77 -54.40
C SER A 640 12.52 -9.02 -55.13
N SER A 641 11.52 -8.17 -54.92
CA SER A 641 10.26 -8.17 -55.67
C SER A 641 10.44 -7.73 -57.12
N ASN A 642 11.50 -6.97 -57.43
CA ASN A 642 11.84 -6.55 -58.79
C ASN A 642 13.37 -6.41 -58.98
N PRO A 643 14.07 -7.52 -59.33
CA PRO A 643 15.52 -7.52 -59.56
C PRO A 643 16.01 -6.57 -60.66
N SER A 644 15.14 -6.21 -61.62
CA SER A 644 15.45 -5.23 -62.67
C SER A 644 15.57 -3.79 -62.17
N VAL A 645 15.10 -3.51 -60.94
CA VAL A 645 15.19 -2.20 -60.28
C VAL A 645 16.23 -2.23 -59.17
N ALA A 646 16.17 -3.22 -58.27
CA ALA A 646 17.17 -3.43 -57.23
C ALA A 646 17.38 -4.93 -56.98
N THR A 647 18.63 -5.36 -56.89
CA THR A 647 19.01 -6.74 -56.56
C THR A 647 19.46 -6.81 -55.10
N VAL A 648 19.37 -7.98 -54.48
CA VAL A 648 19.89 -8.26 -53.13
C VAL A 648 20.68 -9.57 -53.18
N ASP A 649 21.82 -9.61 -52.50
CA ASP A 649 22.62 -10.84 -52.37
C ASP A 649 22.30 -11.62 -51.07
N GLN A 650 22.99 -12.74 -50.86
CA GLN A 650 22.82 -13.58 -49.66
C GLN A 650 23.23 -12.90 -48.34
N ASN A 651 23.99 -11.80 -48.40
CA ASN A 651 24.44 -11.05 -47.24
C ASN A 651 23.55 -9.83 -46.94
N GLY A 652 22.51 -9.60 -47.74
CA GLY A 652 21.64 -8.42 -47.64
C GLY A 652 22.19 -7.18 -48.34
N GLU A 653 23.22 -7.27 -49.18
CA GLU A 653 23.73 -6.14 -49.97
C GLU A 653 22.79 -5.86 -51.14
N VAL A 654 22.14 -4.69 -51.11
CA VAL A 654 21.21 -4.23 -52.13
C VAL A 654 21.95 -3.36 -53.14
N ARG A 655 21.81 -3.66 -54.44
CA ARG A 655 22.37 -2.86 -55.55
C ARG A 655 21.28 -2.33 -56.46
N THR A 656 21.28 -1.02 -56.71
CA THR A 656 20.33 -0.38 -57.61
C THR A 656 20.75 -0.54 -59.07
N VAL A 657 19.78 -0.86 -59.92
CA VAL A 657 20.01 -1.19 -61.33
C VAL A 657 19.45 -0.13 -62.25
N LYS A 658 18.18 0.26 -62.05
CA LYS A 658 17.48 1.24 -62.87
C LYS A 658 16.42 1.96 -62.05
N LYS A 659 16.06 3.17 -62.49
CA LYS A 659 14.94 3.95 -61.93
C LYS A 659 13.69 3.10 -61.71
N GLY A 660 13.17 3.10 -60.50
CA GLY A 660 11.96 2.35 -60.13
C GLY A 660 11.84 2.13 -58.62
N ILE A 661 10.88 1.29 -58.24
CA ILE A 661 10.67 0.85 -56.85
C ILE A 661 10.73 -0.68 -56.79
N ALA A 662 11.44 -1.22 -55.80
CA ALA A 662 11.49 -2.66 -55.47
C ALA A 662 11.38 -2.88 -53.96
N THR A 663 10.92 -4.04 -53.53
CA THR A 663 10.87 -4.44 -52.11
C THR A 663 11.83 -5.61 -51.90
N ILE A 664 12.68 -5.51 -50.89
CA ILE A 664 13.57 -6.57 -50.46
C ILE A 664 12.93 -7.26 -49.25
N THR A 665 12.72 -8.57 -49.33
CA THR A 665 12.16 -9.42 -48.26
C THR A 665 13.25 -10.36 -47.74
N VAL A 666 13.36 -10.50 -46.43
CA VAL A 666 14.14 -11.55 -45.75
C VAL A 666 13.18 -12.54 -45.08
N GLU A 667 13.47 -13.83 -45.18
CA GLU A 667 12.66 -14.91 -44.60
C GLU A 667 13.55 -15.91 -43.82
N THR A 668 13.13 -16.30 -42.61
CA THR A 668 13.81 -17.33 -41.80
C THR A 668 13.37 -18.74 -42.21
N VAL A 669 14.14 -19.76 -41.80
CA VAL A 669 13.84 -21.17 -42.11
C VAL A 669 12.47 -21.65 -41.61
N ASN A 670 11.91 -21.02 -40.57
CA ASN A 670 10.58 -21.32 -40.04
C ASN A 670 9.49 -20.34 -40.52
N GLY A 671 9.78 -19.54 -41.55
CA GLY A 671 8.80 -18.74 -42.29
C GLY A 671 8.50 -17.33 -41.76
N LYS A 672 9.31 -16.79 -40.84
CA LYS A 672 9.16 -15.39 -40.36
C LYS A 672 9.76 -14.43 -41.40
N LYS A 673 9.13 -13.27 -41.61
CA LYS A 673 9.48 -12.32 -42.69
C LYS A 673 9.67 -10.89 -42.21
N ALA A 674 10.56 -10.15 -42.87
CA ALA A 674 10.69 -8.69 -42.78
C ALA A 674 10.99 -8.07 -44.15
N GLU A 675 10.59 -6.80 -44.38
CA GLU A 675 10.63 -6.16 -45.71
C GLU A 675 11.20 -4.74 -45.69
N CYS A 676 11.87 -4.34 -46.78
CA CYS A 676 12.42 -3.00 -47.00
C CYS A 676 12.13 -2.48 -48.43
N LYS A 677 11.63 -1.25 -48.56
CA LYS A 677 11.30 -0.61 -49.85
C LYS A 677 12.45 0.23 -50.41
N ILE A 678 12.85 0.00 -51.67
CA ILE A 678 13.97 0.67 -52.35
C ILE A 678 13.47 1.54 -53.51
N THR A 679 13.91 2.81 -53.59
CA THR A 679 13.58 3.78 -54.66
C THR A 679 14.85 4.23 -55.41
N VAL A 680 14.87 4.20 -56.75
CA VAL A 680 16.09 4.49 -57.56
C VAL A 680 15.98 5.76 -58.44
N ILE A 681 17.02 6.62 -58.49
CA ILE A 681 17.09 7.91 -59.26
C ILE A 681 18.32 8.01 -60.23
N PRO A 682 18.32 8.81 -61.34
CA PRO A 682 19.39 8.85 -62.38
C PRO A 682 20.62 9.77 -62.11
N ALA A 683 21.75 9.58 -62.84
CA ALA A 683 23.06 10.29 -62.69
C ALA A 683 23.40 11.35 -63.81
N VAL A 684 24.34 12.29 -63.60
CA VAL A 684 24.60 13.54 -64.43
C VAL A 684 26.07 13.69 -64.95
N GLU A 685 26.32 14.32 -66.14
CA GLU A 685 27.61 14.47 -66.91
C GLU A 685 28.45 15.79 -66.68
N ASN A 686 29.75 15.84 -67.11
CA ASN A 686 30.85 16.79 -66.74
C ASN A 686 31.29 17.83 -67.85
N ILE A 687 31.53 19.12 -67.53
CA ILE A 687 31.92 20.32 -68.35
C ILE A 687 33.15 21.09 -67.73
N PRO A 688 34.27 21.40 -68.42
CA PRO A 688 35.49 21.98 -67.81
C PRO A 688 35.60 23.54 -67.69
N ILE A 689 36.51 24.07 -66.83
CA ILE A 689 36.77 25.53 -66.64
C ILE A 689 37.69 26.10 -67.73
N GLU A 690 37.30 27.19 -68.39
CA GLU A 690 38.10 27.81 -69.45
C GLU A 690 38.92 29.04 -68.99
N ASN A 691 38.36 29.92 -68.15
CA ASN A 691 39.04 31.09 -67.61
C ASN A 691 38.43 31.61 -66.29
N VAL A 692 39.16 32.50 -65.61
CA VAL A 692 38.71 33.26 -64.43
C VAL A 692 39.02 34.75 -64.60
N THR A 693 38.11 35.62 -64.21
CA THR A 693 38.26 37.09 -64.22
C THR A 693 37.89 37.68 -62.87
N LEU A 694 38.44 38.86 -62.54
CA LEU A 694 38.08 39.62 -61.33
C LEU A 694 37.21 40.83 -61.71
N ASN A 695 36.28 41.20 -60.84
CA ASN A 695 35.43 42.39 -60.99
C ASN A 695 36.23 43.71 -60.95
N LYS A 696 37.43 43.73 -60.35
CA LYS A 696 38.30 44.90 -60.24
C LYS A 696 39.75 44.51 -60.52
N THR A 697 40.48 45.33 -61.28
CA THR A 697 41.92 45.18 -61.54
C THR A 697 42.79 46.08 -60.66
N GLU A 698 42.21 47.12 -60.07
CA GLU A 698 42.84 48.01 -59.09
C GLU A 698 41.86 48.33 -57.95
N LEU A 699 42.37 48.51 -56.74
CA LEU A 699 41.61 48.72 -55.51
C LEU A 699 42.33 49.73 -54.60
N LEU A 700 41.68 50.84 -54.27
CA LEU A 700 42.16 51.84 -53.30
C LEU A 700 41.29 51.73 -52.05
N ILE A 701 41.90 51.41 -50.91
CA ILE A 701 41.20 51.20 -49.62
C ILE A 701 41.97 51.88 -48.49
N GLU A 702 41.29 52.27 -47.43
CA GLU A 702 41.96 52.84 -46.25
C GLU A 702 42.43 51.74 -45.30
N GLU A 703 43.41 52.02 -44.45
CA GLU A 703 43.90 51.07 -43.42
C GLU A 703 42.72 50.53 -42.58
N GLU A 704 42.71 49.21 -42.33
CA GLU A 704 41.63 48.46 -41.66
C GLU A 704 40.32 48.27 -42.45
N GLN A 705 40.18 48.88 -43.64
CA GLN A 705 39.04 48.58 -44.51
C GLN A 705 39.19 47.22 -45.19
N THR A 706 38.04 46.59 -45.43
CA THR A 706 37.93 45.36 -46.20
C THR A 706 37.10 45.64 -47.45
N GLU A 707 37.48 45.03 -48.57
CA GLU A 707 36.72 45.10 -49.81
C GLU A 707 36.73 43.73 -50.49
N GLU A 708 35.60 43.34 -51.09
CA GLU A 708 35.46 42.06 -51.76
C GLU A 708 35.83 42.14 -53.25
N LEU A 709 36.73 41.24 -53.67
CA LEU A 709 37.01 40.92 -55.06
C LEU A 709 36.21 39.68 -55.46
N VAL A 710 35.36 39.83 -56.47
CA VAL A 710 34.52 38.76 -56.98
C VAL A 710 35.20 38.14 -58.19
N ALA A 711 35.51 36.85 -58.11
CA ALA A 711 36.04 36.06 -59.21
C ALA A 711 34.91 35.38 -59.99
N THR A 712 34.89 35.53 -61.31
CA THR A 712 33.91 34.91 -62.19
C THR A 712 34.59 33.82 -63.02
N ILE A 713 34.10 32.58 -62.92
CA ILE A 713 34.59 31.41 -63.67
C ILE A 713 33.71 31.21 -64.91
N ASN A 714 34.33 31.00 -66.08
CA ASN A 714 33.64 30.79 -67.36
C ASN A 714 34.10 29.47 -68.01
N PRO A 715 33.20 28.62 -68.52
CA PRO A 715 31.73 28.74 -68.48
C PRO A 715 31.14 28.48 -67.10
N VAL A 716 30.08 29.21 -66.74
CA VAL A 716 29.42 29.14 -65.42
C VAL A 716 28.87 27.75 -65.11
N ASN A 717 28.48 26.99 -66.15
CA ASN A 717 27.98 25.63 -66.05
C ASN A 717 29.09 24.55 -66.04
N THR A 718 30.34 24.93 -65.80
CA THR A 718 31.41 23.97 -65.55
C THR A 718 31.13 23.10 -64.32
N THR A 719 31.54 21.84 -64.41
CA THR A 719 31.56 20.82 -63.37
C THR A 719 32.98 20.54 -62.85
N ASP A 720 34.02 21.20 -63.38
CA ASP A 720 35.33 21.22 -62.72
C ASP A 720 35.19 21.91 -61.35
N ASP A 721 36.06 21.54 -60.41
CA ASP A 721 36.04 22.10 -59.07
C ASP A 721 36.18 23.63 -59.09
N LYS A 722 35.16 24.32 -58.59
CA LYS A 722 35.07 25.79 -58.55
C LYS A 722 35.80 26.40 -57.36
N THR A 723 36.53 25.59 -56.59
CA THR A 723 37.40 26.11 -55.53
C THR A 723 38.43 27.08 -56.10
N LEU A 724 38.52 28.24 -55.45
CA LEU A 724 39.41 29.34 -55.83
C LEU A 724 40.46 29.53 -54.74
N ARG A 725 41.73 29.55 -55.14
CA ARG A 725 42.84 29.86 -54.26
C ARG A 725 43.23 31.32 -54.43
N TRP A 726 43.30 32.06 -53.33
CA TRP A 726 43.66 33.47 -53.29
C TRP A 726 45.00 33.67 -52.60
N THR A 727 45.82 34.60 -53.10
CA THR A 727 47.14 34.92 -52.52
C THR A 727 47.44 36.41 -52.62
N SER A 728 48.08 36.97 -51.60
CA SER A 728 48.66 38.32 -51.65
C SER A 728 50.17 38.25 -51.80
N ASN A 729 50.77 39.13 -52.59
CA ASN A 729 52.24 39.23 -52.68
C ASN A 729 52.85 40.02 -51.51
N ASN A 730 52.04 40.73 -50.71
CA ASN A 730 52.49 41.56 -49.59
C ASN A 730 51.42 41.60 -48.50
N GLU A 731 51.38 40.54 -47.70
CA GLU A 731 50.40 40.36 -46.61
C GLU A 731 50.55 41.38 -45.47
N ALA A 732 51.67 42.09 -45.38
CA ALA A 732 51.83 43.20 -44.43
C ALA A 732 51.01 44.45 -44.83
N VAL A 733 50.68 44.58 -46.12
CA VAL A 733 49.88 45.69 -46.65
C VAL A 733 48.43 45.28 -46.84
N ALA A 734 48.17 44.13 -47.46
CA ALA A 734 46.82 43.59 -47.59
C ALA A 734 46.82 42.06 -47.62
N VAL A 735 45.92 41.44 -46.86
CA VAL A 735 45.67 39.99 -46.91
C VAL A 735 44.40 39.70 -47.68
N VAL A 736 44.27 38.49 -48.23
CA VAL A 736 43.07 38.05 -48.93
C VAL A 736 42.66 36.68 -48.46
N GLU A 737 41.37 36.50 -48.17
CA GLU A 737 40.78 35.21 -47.87
C GLU A 737 39.45 35.08 -48.61
N ASN A 738 39.35 34.08 -49.50
CA ASN A 738 38.14 33.83 -50.31
C ASN A 738 37.61 35.03 -51.09
N GLY A 739 38.49 35.94 -51.53
CA GLY A 739 38.14 37.15 -52.28
C GLY A 739 37.96 38.40 -51.43
N LEU A 740 37.83 38.28 -50.10
CA LEU A 740 37.79 39.43 -49.20
C LEU A 740 39.21 39.92 -48.94
N VAL A 741 39.51 41.13 -49.40
CA VAL A 741 40.80 41.79 -49.21
C VAL A 741 40.73 42.70 -47.99
N MET A 742 41.65 42.54 -47.05
CA MET A 742 41.76 43.36 -45.83
C MET A 742 43.05 44.17 -45.86
N ALA A 743 42.94 45.50 -45.79
CA ALA A 743 44.07 46.40 -45.63
C ALA A 743 44.66 46.28 -44.21
N LYS A 744 45.94 45.92 -44.13
CA LYS A 744 46.69 45.78 -42.86
C LYS A 744 47.70 46.89 -42.59
N GLY A 745 48.16 47.59 -43.63
CA GLY A 745 49.16 48.64 -43.45
C GLY A 745 49.31 49.50 -44.70
N VAL A 746 49.67 50.78 -44.51
CA VAL A 746 49.86 51.74 -45.60
C VAL A 746 50.92 51.25 -46.58
N GLY A 747 50.58 51.18 -47.88
CA GLY A 747 51.47 50.67 -48.93
C GLY A 747 50.73 50.10 -50.13
N GLU A 748 51.41 49.31 -50.96
CA GLU A 748 50.80 48.61 -52.09
C GLU A 748 51.00 47.08 -52.03
N ALA A 749 49.98 46.33 -52.43
CA ALA A 749 49.94 44.87 -52.55
C ALA A 749 49.28 44.44 -53.87
N THR A 750 49.42 43.17 -54.26
CA THR A 750 48.74 42.57 -55.41
C THR A 750 48.11 41.26 -55.01
N ILE A 751 46.80 41.15 -55.23
CA ILE A 751 45.97 39.98 -54.94
C ILE A 751 45.81 39.15 -56.20
N THR A 752 46.01 37.84 -56.10
CA THR A 752 45.87 36.89 -57.22
C THR A 752 44.86 35.79 -56.87
N VAL A 753 43.93 35.49 -57.78
CA VAL A 753 43.04 34.33 -57.71
C VAL A 753 43.51 33.25 -58.69
N ILE A 754 43.41 31.98 -58.30
CA ILE A 754 43.84 30.81 -59.06
C ILE A 754 42.73 29.74 -59.02
N THR A 755 42.27 29.24 -60.17
CA THR A 755 41.30 28.12 -60.26
C THR A 755 41.97 26.77 -60.04
N SER A 756 41.19 25.74 -59.71
CA SER A 756 41.63 24.35 -59.56
C SER A 756 42.45 23.80 -60.76
N ASN A 757 42.15 24.27 -61.98
CA ASN A 757 42.88 23.90 -63.20
C ASN A 757 43.97 24.91 -63.63
N GLY A 758 44.33 25.85 -62.75
CA GLY A 758 45.50 26.72 -62.88
C GLY A 758 45.31 28.01 -63.67
N LYS A 759 44.07 28.47 -63.92
CA LYS A 759 43.80 29.79 -64.53
C LYS A 759 43.89 30.88 -63.46
N THR A 760 44.39 32.06 -63.81
CA THR A 760 44.65 33.14 -62.83
C THR A 760 44.14 34.51 -63.25
N ALA A 761 43.77 35.35 -62.28
CA ALA A 761 43.50 36.79 -62.45
C ALA A 761 44.03 37.60 -61.25
N THR A 762 44.36 38.88 -61.45
CA THR A 762 45.05 39.71 -60.44
C THR A 762 44.43 41.09 -60.25
N CYS A 763 44.56 41.66 -59.04
CA CYS A 763 44.13 43.01 -58.67
C CYS A 763 45.22 43.72 -57.85
N ARG A 764 45.56 44.97 -58.17
CA ARG A 764 46.52 45.81 -57.41
C ARG A 764 45.79 46.59 -56.32
N VAL A 765 46.30 46.55 -55.09
CA VAL A 765 45.69 47.18 -53.89
C VAL A 765 46.61 48.27 -53.35
N THR A 766 46.10 49.48 -53.15
CA THR A 766 46.81 50.62 -52.52
C THR A 766 46.10 51.00 -51.23
N VAL A 767 46.83 51.10 -50.12
CA VAL A 767 46.30 51.38 -48.77
C VAL A 767 46.73 52.78 -48.28
N THR A 768 45.77 53.64 -47.91
CA THR A 768 46.01 55.01 -47.40
C THR A 768 45.60 55.20 -45.92
N LYS A 769 46.18 56.19 -45.22
CA LYS A 769 45.90 56.47 -43.79
C LYS A 769 44.61 57.29 -43.60
N LYS A 770 43.73 56.86 -42.68
CA LYS A 770 42.36 57.39 -42.44
C LYS A 770 42.32 58.65 -41.56
N ALA A 771 41.42 59.59 -41.86
CA ALA A 771 40.99 60.67 -40.95
C ALA A 771 39.70 60.25 -40.23
N VAL A 772 39.61 60.44 -38.92
CA VAL A 772 38.65 59.69 -38.09
C VAL A 772 37.76 60.63 -37.26
N PRO A 773 36.58 61.04 -37.77
CA PRO A 773 35.59 61.79 -36.98
C PRO A 773 34.94 60.90 -35.92
N ILE A 774 34.33 61.48 -34.87
CA ILE A 774 33.53 60.68 -33.92
C ILE A 774 32.30 60.16 -34.66
N GLU A 775 32.26 58.86 -34.91
CA GLU A 775 31.19 58.20 -35.65
C GLU A 775 30.02 57.85 -34.72
N SER A 776 30.34 57.39 -33.51
CA SER A 776 29.38 57.10 -32.45
C SER A 776 29.98 57.26 -31.05
N VAL A 777 29.09 57.40 -30.07
CA VAL A 777 29.37 57.13 -28.67
C VAL A 777 28.51 55.93 -28.29
N ILE A 778 29.05 55.00 -27.50
CA ILE A 778 28.36 53.80 -27.06
C ILE A 778 28.55 53.66 -25.55
N LEU A 779 27.45 53.45 -24.83
CA LEU A 779 27.46 53.17 -23.40
C LEU A 779 27.80 51.69 -23.17
N ASP A 780 28.56 51.41 -22.12
CA ASP A 780 28.84 50.05 -21.66
C ASP A 780 27.56 49.29 -21.27
N LYS A 781 26.51 50.03 -20.89
CA LYS A 781 25.18 49.54 -20.53
C LYS A 781 24.10 50.38 -21.19
N HIS A 782 23.10 49.72 -21.75
CA HIS A 782 21.94 50.38 -22.39
C HIS A 782 20.65 50.21 -21.57
N GLN A 783 20.69 49.38 -20.53
CA GLN A 783 19.67 49.28 -19.51
C GLN A 783 20.34 49.13 -18.15
N LEU A 784 19.80 49.81 -17.14
CA LEU A 784 20.35 49.82 -15.80
C LEU A 784 19.20 49.84 -14.80
N ILE A 785 19.20 48.86 -13.92
CA ILE A 785 18.10 48.64 -12.97
C ILE A 785 18.64 49.00 -11.57
N LEU A 786 18.16 50.10 -11.00
CA LEU A 786 18.68 50.66 -9.75
C LEU A 786 17.62 50.70 -8.66
N LYS A 787 17.99 50.40 -7.42
CA LYS A 787 17.14 50.66 -6.25
C LYS A 787 17.12 52.16 -5.94
N VAL A 788 15.98 52.70 -5.51
CA VAL A 788 15.87 54.10 -5.07
C VAL A 788 17.00 54.44 -4.07
N GLY A 789 17.74 55.51 -4.32
CA GLY A 789 18.87 55.97 -3.49
C GLY A 789 20.25 55.40 -3.87
N LYS A 790 20.32 54.40 -4.77
CA LYS A 790 21.60 53.83 -5.24
C LYS A 790 22.12 54.54 -6.47
N SER A 791 23.44 54.47 -6.64
CA SER A 791 24.14 55.08 -7.77
C SER A 791 25.05 54.08 -8.47
N GLU A 792 25.16 54.21 -9.78
CA GLU A 792 26.05 53.40 -10.61
C GLU A 792 26.62 54.24 -11.75
N THR A 793 27.85 53.94 -12.17
CA THR A 793 28.54 54.71 -13.21
C THR A 793 28.36 54.04 -14.57
N LEU A 794 27.80 54.78 -15.52
CA LEU A 794 27.83 54.50 -16.94
C LEU A 794 29.16 54.97 -17.54
N VAL A 795 29.77 54.12 -18.36
CA VAL A 795 31.01 54.41 -19.06
C VAL A 795 30.72 54.54 -20.55
N ALA A 796 30.94 55.73 -21.10
CA ALA A 796 30.81 55.97 -22.53
C ALA A 796 32.14 55.74 -23.25
N GLN A 797 32.11 54.93 -24.31
CA GLN A 797 33.22 54.74 -25.23
C GLN A 797 32.93 55.46 -26.54
N ILE A 798 33.88 56.28 -26.96
CA ILE A 798 33.82 57.01 -28.23
C ILE A 798 34.47 56.15 -29.31
N ASN A 799 33.75 55.94 -30.42
CA ASN A 799 34.20 55.14 -31.56
C ASN A 799 34.33 56.00 -32.83
N PRO A 800 35.45 55.92 -33.55
CA PRO A 800 36.67 55.17 -33.19
C PRO A 800 37.47 55.80 -32.04
N ILE A 801 38.16 54.98 -31.25
CA ILE A 801 38.93 55.45 -30.09
C ILE A 801 40.12 56.35 -30.49
N ASP A 802 40.63 56.16 -31.70
CA ASP A 802 41.68 56.95 -32.33
C ASP A 802 41.15 58.17 -33.10
N THR A 803 39.87 58.53 -32.89
CA THR A 803 39.27 59.74 -33.42
C THR A 803 40.09 60.99 -33.13
N THR A 804 40.10 61.89 -34.11
CA THR A 804 40.77 63.19 -34.05
C THR A 804 39.88 64.33 -33.55
N ASP A 805 38.58 64.09 -33.29
CA ASP A 805 37.65 65.09 -32.76
C ASP A 805 37.73 65.23 -31.21
N ASP A 806 37.21 66.33 -30.64
CA ASP A 806 37.21 66.59 -29.20
C ASP A 806 36.33 65.56 -28.43
N LYS A 807 36.89 64.96 -27.38
CA LYS A 807 36.32 63.82 -26.65
C LYS A 807 35.48 64.22 -25.43
N THR A 808 35.12 65.49 -25.30
CA THR A 808 34.24 65.97 -24.24
C THR A 808 32.82 65.39 -24.37
N LEU A 809 32.24 64.97 -23.24
CA LEU A 809 30.92 64.31 -23.18
C LEU A 809 29.95 65.10 -22.29
N SER A 810 28.71 65.25 -22.74
CA SER A 810 27.59 65.83 -21.99
C SER A 810 26.60 64.74 -21.60
N TRP A 811 26.16 64.72 -20.35
CA TRP A 811 25.24 63.72 -19.81
C TRP A 811 23.96 64.38 -19.31
N ILE A 812 22.79 63.87 -19.70
CA ILE A 812 21.49 64.43 -19.33
C ILE A 812 20.55 63.31 -18.92
N SER A 813 19.79 63.51 -17.84
CA SER A 813 18.64 62.66 -17.50
C SER A 813 17.36 63.27 -18.07
N ASN A 814 16.51 62.46 -18.72
CA ASN A 814 15.23 62.94 -19.22
C ASN A 814 14.18 63.14 -18.11
N ASN A 815 14.39 62.57 -16.92
CA ASN A 815 13.56 62.76 -15.75
C ASN A 815 14.39 62.70 -14.47
N GLU A 816 14.96 63.86 -14.11
CA GLU A 816 15.79 64.05 -12.92
C GLU A 816 15.06 63.79 -11.59
N THR A 817 13.74 63.60 -11.60
CA THR A 817 13.00 63.17 -10.41
C THR A 817 13.10 61.65 -10.16
N VAL A 818 13.35 60.85 -11.21
CA VAL A 818 13.50 59.39 -11.15
C VAL A 818 14.98 59.00 -11.01
N ALA A 819 15.89 59.58 -11.80
CA ALA A 819 17.34 59.43 -11.61
C ALA A 819 18.09 60.65 -12.15
N VAL A 820 19.18 61.05 -11.51
CA VAL A 820 20.09 62.12 -11.99
C VAL A 820 21.39 61.54 -12.49
N VAL A 821 22.11 62.25 -13.35
CA VAL A 821 23.44 61.85 -13.84
C VAL A 821 24.43 63.00 -13.72
N GLU A 822 25.62 62.71 -13.22
CA GLU A 822 26.74 63.66 -13.23
C GLU A 822 28.01 62.94 -13.71
N ASN A 823 28.57 63.36 -14.85
CA ASN A 823 29.76 62.76 -15.46
C ASN A 823 29.73 61.22 -15.58
N GLY A 824 28.56 60.67 -15.94
CA GLY A 824 28.32 59.23 -16.07
C GLY A 824 27.88 58.53 -14.77
N LEU A 825 28.01 59.14 -13.60
CA LEU A 825 27.46 58.58 -12.36
C LEU A 825 25.95 58.86 -12.29
N VAL A 826 25.15 57.81 -12.43
CA VAL A 826 23.68 57.85 -12.35
C VAL A 826 23.25 57.56 -10.91
N THR A 827 22.44 58.42 -10.30
CA THR A 827 21.86 58.24 -8.96
C THR A 827 20.35 58.16 -9.05
N ALA A 828 19.78 57.03 -8.65
CA ALA A 828 18.34 56.80 -8.59
C ALA A 828 17.70 57.57 -7.43
N LYS A 829 16.58 58.23 -7.70
CA LYS A 829 15.87 59.14 -6.77
C LYS A 829 14.44 58.71 -6.43
N ALA A 830 13.71 58.10 -7.36
CA ALA A 830 12.33 57.66 -7.13
C ALA A 830 11.94 56.54 -8.11
N VAL A 831 10.98 55.71 -7.71
CA VAL A 831 10.48 54.59 -8.53
C VAL A 831 9.93 55.11 -9.85
N GLY A 832 10.30 54.43 -10.94
CA GLY A 832 9.87 54.76 -12.29
C GLY A 832 10.98 54.52 -13.31
N GLU A 833 10.67 54.78 -14.58
CA GLU A 833 11.64 54.67 -15.67
C GLU A 833 12.04 56.05 -16.17
N THR A 834 13.34 56.22 -16.40
CA THR A 834 13.94 57.41 -17.02
C THR A 834 15.03 56.97 -17.98
N THR A 835 15.59 57.87 -18.75
CA THR A 835 16.71 57.57 -19.64
C THR A 835 17.83 58.57 -19.41
N ILE A 836 19.05 58.05 -19.37
CA ILE A 836 20.27 58.86 -19.38
C ILE A 836 20.82 58.89 -20.80
N THR A 837 21.02 60.09 -21.33
CA THR A 837 21.59 60.30 -22.65
C THR A 837 22.99 60.89 -22.51
N VAL A 838 23.97 60.25 -23.14
CA VAL A 838 25.32 60.82 -23.35
C VAL A 838 25.38 61.44 -24.74
N THR A 839 26.02 62.60 -24.87
CA THR A 839 26.21 63.32 -26.14
C THR A 839 27.66 63.75 -26.30
N THR A 840 28.26 63.50 -27.46
CA THR A 840 29.61 63.94 -27.83
C THR A 840 29.63 65.36 -28.38
N SER A 841 30.81 65.98 -28.42
CA SER A 841 31.04 67.34 -28.94
C SER A 841 30.53 67.58 -30.37
N ASN A 842 30.50 66.54 -31.22
CA ASN A 842 29.98 66.61 -32.60
C ASN A 842 28.52 66.13 -32.74
N GLY A 843 27.83 65.90 -31.62
CA GLY A 843 26.38 65.67 -31.56
C GLY A 843 25.94 64.20 -31.64
N LYS A 844 26.85 63.21 -31.58
CA LYS A 844 26.45 61.79 -31.48
C LYS A 844 25.95 61.47 -30.09
N GLN A 845 24.88 60.69 -30.02
CA GLN A 845 24.20 60.34 -28.77
C GLN A 845 24.06 58.84 -28.60
N ASP A 846 24.03 58.42 -27.34
CA ASP A 846 23.57 57.09 -26.94
C ASP A 846 22.79 57.17 -25.63
N VAL A 847 21.90 56.22 -25.42
CA VAL A 847 20.87 56.27 -24.38
C VAL A 847 20.84 54.98 -23.59
N CYS A 848 20.89 55.11 -22.27
CA CYS A 848 20.61 54.01 -21.35
C CYS A 848 19.27 54.23 -20.65
N THR A 849 18.38 53.25 -20.70
CA THR A 849 17.16 53.26 -19.90
C THR A 849 17.51 52.90 -18.47
N ILE A 850 17.07 53.72 -17.52
CA ILE A 850 17.20 53.48 -16.09
C ILE A 850 15.82 53.12 -15.55
N THR A 851 15.66 51.87 -15.13
CA THR A 851 14.47 51.44 -14.41
C THR A 851 14.79 51.48 -12.93
N VAL A 852 14.22 52.46 -12.24
CA VAL A 852 14.35 52.58 -10.80
C VAL A 852 13.22 51.79 -10.18
N PHE A 853 13.56 50.70 -9.53
CA PHE A 853 12.61 49.84 -8.84
C PHE A 853 12.74 50.07 -7.33
N ASP A 854 11.67 49.76 -6.62
CA ASP A 854 11.76 49.47 -5.20
C ASP A 854 11.68 47.95 -5.02
N VAL A 855 12.25 47.45 -3.93
CA VAL A 855 12.17 46.02 -3.63
C VAL A 855 10.75 45.74 -3.16
N ASP A 856 10.06 44.78 -3.78
CA ASP A 856 8.70 44.43 -3.36
C ASP A 856 8.79 43.61 -2.07
N THR A 857 8.71 44.32 -0.97
CA THR A 857 8.67 43.78 0.38
C THR A 857 7.27 43.39 0.78
N SER A 858 6.21 43.65 -0.01
CA SER A 858 4.82 43.53 0.44
C SER A 858 4.44 42.10 0.88
N LYS A 859 4.97 41.06 0.22
CA LYS A 859 4.79 39.67 0.65
C LYS A 859 5.55 39.37 1.94
N LEU A 860 6.77 39.86 2.08
CA LEU A 860 7.57 39.72 3.30
C LEU A 860 6.93 40.50 4.46
N GLU A 861 6.42 41.70 4.22
CA GLU A 861 5.67 42.53 5.17
C GLU A 861 4.35 41.88 5.59
N ALA A 862 3.63 41.23 4.66
CA ALA A 862 2.42 40.48 4.97
C ALA A 862 2.74 39.25 5.82
N LEU A 863 3.82 38.52 5.50
CA LEU A 863 4.28 37.37 6.28
C LEU A 863 4.84 37.77 7.64
N VAL A 864 5.56 38.90 7.74
CA VAL A 864 6.01 39.48 9.01
C VAL A 864 4.79 39.89 9.83
N SER A 865 3.80 40.57 9.24
CA SER A 865 2.54 40.90 9.93
C SER A 865 1.78 39.66 10.39
N GLN A 866 1.75 38.60 9.57
CA GLN A 866 1.14 37.31 9.92
C GLN A 866 1.91 36.64 11.07
N ALA A 867 3.24 36.54 10.97
CA ALA A 867 4.12 35.94 11.97
C ALA A 867 4.10 36.70 13.30
N SER A 868 4.10 38.04 13.27
CA SER A 868 3.94 38.90 14.45
C SER A 868 2.55 38.83 15.07
N ALA A 869 1.55 38.29 14.35
CA ALA A 869 0.20 38.04 14.85
C ALA A 869 0.00 36.58 15.34
N ILE A 870 1.01 35.71 15.21
CA ILE A 870 0.98 34.36 15.78
C ILE A 870 1.11 34.49 17.29
N GLU A 871 -0.02 34.35 17.98
CA GLU A 871 -0.14 34.44 19.44
C GLU A 871 0.55 33.24 20.13
N ASP A 872 0.88 33.38 21.43
CA ASP A 872 1.73 32.51 22.29
C ASP A 872 1.24 31.05 22.48
N ILE A 873 0.62 30.39 21.50
CA ILE A 873 0.06 29.03 21.61
C ILE A 873 1.00 27.93 21.09
N TYR A 874 2.22 28.26 20.70
CA TYR A 874 3.24 27.32 20.20
C TYR A 874 4.42 27.21 21.17
N THR A 875 5.19 26.12 21.11
CA THR A 875 6.29 25.90 22.07
C THR A 875 7.40 26.96 21.94
N LYS A 876 8.05 27.34 23.05
CA LYS A 876 9.12 28.36 23.08
C LYS A 876 10.30 28.06 22.16
N ASP A 877 10.64 26.80 21.93
CA ASP A 877 11.76 26.42 21.07
C ASP A 877 11.41 26.60 19.59
N THR A 878 10.20 26.18 19.16
CA THR A 878 9.72 26.45 17.79
C THR A 878 9.41 27.93 17.57
N TYR A 879 8.93 28.60 18.61
CA TYR A 879 8.70 30.03 18.58
C TYR A 879 10.01 30.81 18.55
N ALA A 880 11.09 30.37 19.20
CA ALA A 880 12.41 30.98 19.09
C ALA A 880 12.96 30.89 17.67
N ILE A 881 12.68 29.80 16.94
CA ILE A 881 13.01 29.68 15.51
C ILE A 881 12.19 30.69 14.69
N LEU A 882 10.90 30.83 14.97
CA LEU A 882 10.05 31.86 14.36
C LEU A 882 10.55 33.26 14.71
N GLU A 883 10.96 33.53 15.95
CA GLU A 883 11.45 34.83 16.43
C GLU A 883 12.78 35.19 15.77
N ILE A 884 13.67 34.22 15.57
CA ILE A 884 14.92 34.40 14.81
C ILE A 884 14.61 34.67 13.34
N ALA A 885 13.73 33.89 12.72
CA ALA A 885 13.33 34.07 11.33
C ALA A 885 12.62 35.42 11.12
N LEU A 886 11.77 35.81 12.06
CA LEU A 886 11.05 37.08 12.10
C LEU A 886 12.03 38.25 12.26
N LYS A 887 12.97 38.16 13.19
CA LYS A 887 14.01 39.19 13.39
C LYS A 887 14.95 39.32 12.19
N ASN A 888 15.26 38.21 11.53
CA ASN A 888 16.03 38.22 10.28
C ASN A 888 15.22 38.85 9.14
N ALA A 889 13.93 38.52 9.02
CA ALA A 889 13.02 39.12 8.06
C ALA A 889 12.83 40.63 8.30
N GLU A 890 12.64 41.06 9.55
CA GLU A 890 12.61 42.46 9.97
C GLU A 890 13.94 43.16 9.66
N SER A 891 15.08 42.53 9.94
CA SER A 891 16.39 43.07 9.57
C SER A 891 16.59 43.20 8.06
N VAL A 892 16.01 42.31 7.25
CA VAL A 892 16.01 42.40 5.79
C VAL A 892 15.11 43.53 5.31
N LEU A 893 13.96 43.76 5.98
CA LEU A 893 13.09 44.92 5.73
C LEU A 893 13.74 46.25 6.13
N GLU A 894 14.52 46.29 7.21
CA GLU A 894 15.24 47.47 7.67
C GLU A 894 16.52 47.77 6.86
N ASN A 895 17.06 46.76 6.16
CA ASN A 895 18.23 46.91 5.31
C ASN A 895 17.89 47.61 3.99
N GLN A 896 18.25 48.89 3.89
CA GLN A 896 18.03 49.72 2.70
C GLN A 896 18.73 49.19 1.43
N ASP A 897 19.65 48.23 1.55
CA ASP A 897 20.43 47.65 0.45
C ASP A 897 20.02 46.22 0.10
N ALA A 898 19.04 45.64 0.82
CA ALA A 898 18.59 44.27 0.59
C ALA A 898 18.16 44.05 -0.86
N SER A 899 18.61 42.94 -1.44
CA SER A 899 18.25 42.45 -2.77
C SER A 899 16.95 41.65 -2.73
N GLN A 900 16.28 41.51 -3.88
CA GLN A 900 15.08 40.67 -3.97
C GLN A 900 15.37 39.18 -3.65
N VAL A 901 16.61 38.72 -3.82
CA VAL A 901 17.03 37.37 -3.45
C VAL A 901 17.06 37.21 -1.92
N GLU A 902 17.59 38.20 -1.20
CA GLU A 902 17.57 38.22 0.27
C GLU A 902 16.14 38.33 0.82
N VAL A 903 15.26 39.10 0.16
CA VAL A 903 13.83 39.15 0.48
C VAL A 903 13.15 37.81 0.24
N ASN A 904 13.41 37.14 -0.89
CA ASN A 904 12.83 35.83 -1.19
C ASN A 904 13.35 34.74 -0.25
N GLN A 905 14.62 34.82 0.18
CA GLN A 905 15.18 33.92 1.17
C GLN A 905 14.54 34.15 2.55
N ALA A 906 14.38 35.41 2.96
CA ALA A 906 13.66 35.75 4.19
C ALA A 906 12.20 35.29 4.15
N ILE A 907 11.52 35.38 3.00
CA ILE A 907 10.18 34.83 2.78
C ILE A 907 10.19 33.30 2.99
N ALA A 908 11.12 32.58 2.36
CA ALA A 908 11.19 31.12 2.47
C ALA A 908 11.53 30.66 3.89
N ASP A 909 12.45 31.34 4.57
CA ASP A 909 12.84 31.04 5.95
C ASP A 909 11.67 31.29 6.91
N LEU A 910 10.93 32.38 6.73
CA LEU A 910 9.76 32.72 7.54
C LEU A 910 8.58 31.78 7.25
N GLU A 911 8.31 31.42 5.99
CA GLU A 911 7.29 30.43 5.61
C GLU A 911 7.61 29.03 6.19
N ASN A 912 8.88 28.61 6.16
CA ASN A 912 9.32 27.36 6.76
C ASN A 912 9.21 27.38 8.28
N ALA A 913 9.56 28.49 8.94
CA ALA A 913 9.42 28.65 10.38
C ALA A 913 7.95 28.60 10.81
N ILE A 914 7.04 29.26 10.07
CA ILE A 914 5.59 29.20 10.31
C ILE A 914 5.05 27.78 10.12
N ASN A 915 5.47 27.08 9.06
CA ASN A 915 5.02 25.71 8.78
C ASN A 915 5.61 24.67 9.77
N GLY A 916 6.69 25.01 10.46
CA GLY A 916 7.37 24.16 11.47
C GLY A 916 6.92 24.38 12.92
N LEU A 917 5.92 25.24 13.15
CA LEU A 917 5.40 25.52 14.49
C LEU A 917 4.73 24.27 15.09
N ILE A 918 5.07 23.94 16.34
CA ILE A 918 4.47 22.85 17.10
C ILE A 918 3.57 23.42 18.18
N GLU A 919 2.29 23.01 18.18
CA GLU A 919 1.29 23.49 19.13
C GLU A 919 1.67 23.13 20.57
N ARG A 920 1.60 24.13 21.44
CA ARG A 920 1.73 23.95 22.89
C ARG A 920 0.52 23.20 23.39
N ALA A 921 0.73 22.30 24.36
CA ALA A 921 -0.38 21.68 25.07
C ALA A 921 -1.30 22.76 25.65
N SER A 922 -2.61 22.63 25.41
CA SER A 922 -3.59 23.54 25.99
C SER A 922 -3.61 23.41 27.51
N GLN A 923 -4.05 24.45 28.22
CA GLN A 923 -4.18 24.36 29.67
C GLN A 923 -5.15 23.25 30.08
N ASP A 924 -6.19 22.99 29.29
CA ASP A 924 -7.13 21.89 29.53
C ASP A 924 -6.46 20.53 29.42
N LEU A 925 -5.61 20.33 28.41
CA LEU A 925 -4.85 19.09 28.21
C LEU A 925 -3.77 18.90 29.30
N LEU A 926 -3.14 19.99 29.75
CA LEU A 926 -2.22 19.97 30.89
C LEU A 926 -2.94 19.70 32.21
N ASN A 927 -4.14 20.26 32.39
CA ASN A 927 -5.00 19.97 33.55
C ASN A 927 -5.45 18.51 33.54
N GLU A 928 -5.74 17.94 32.37
CA GLU A 928 -6.07 16.52 32.20
C GLU A 928 -4.86 15.65 32.58
N LEU A 929 -3.67 15.95 32.08
CA LEU A 929 -2.43 15.27 32.46
C LEU A 929 -2.15 15.37 33.96
N GLN A 930 -2.34 16.56 34.56
CA GLN A 930 -2.22 16.75 36.01
C GLN A 930 -3.25 15.95 36.80
N THR A 931 -4.49 15.90 36.34
CA THR A 931 -5.57 15.14 36.98
C THR A 931 -5.23 13.66 36.97
N LYS A 932 -4.81 13.13 35.81
CA LYS A 932 -4.41 11.73 35.64
C LYS A 932 -3.15 11.39 36.41
N LEU A 933 -2.17 12.30 36.46
CA LEU A 933 -0.98 12.17 37.27
C LEU A 933 -1.35 12.05 38.76
N GLU A 934 -2.24 12.90 39.25
CA GLU A 934 -2.67 12.87 40.66
C GLU A 934 -3.49 11.62 40.98
N GLU A 935 -4.36 11.17 40.08
CA GLU A 935 -5.03 9.86 40.19
C GLU A 935 -4.00 8.73 40.32
N CYS A 936 -2.95 8.73 39.49
CA CYS A 936 -1.91 7.71 39.53
C CYS A 936 -1.04 7.80 40.80
N LYS A 937 -0.73 8.99 41.28
CA LYS A 937 0.00 9.20 42.55
C LYS A 937 -0.79 8.73 43.77
N ASN A 938 -2.10 8.93 43.78
CA ASN A 938 -2.95 8.49 44.88
C ASN A 938 -2.92 6.97 45.06
N LEU A 939 -2.63 6.22 43.98
CA LEU A 939 -2.44 4.78 44.03
C LEU A 939 -1.14 4.37 44.76
N GLU A 940 -0.12 5.24 44.89
CA GLU A 940 1.18 4.88 45.50
C GLU A 940 1.01 4.36 46.94
N ASN A 941 0.04 4.87 47.68
CA ASN A 941 -0.22 4.46 49.08
C ASN A 941 -0.95 3.11 49.19
N ASP A 942 -1.56 2.64 48.11
CA ASP A 942 -2.38 1.43 48.07
C ASP A 942 -1.58 0.19 47.62
N TYR A 943 -0.36 0.36 47.08
CA TYR A 943 0.47 -0.70 46.50
C TYR A 943 1.89 -0.74 47.06
N THR A 944 2.56 -1.89 46.95
CA THR A 944 3.95 -2.02 47.42
C THR A 944 4.93 -1.31 46.49
N SER A 945 6.06 -0.83 47.02
CA SER A 945 7.05 -0.07 46.24
C SER A 945 7.63 -0.83 45.04
N GLU A 946 7.61 -2.16 45.05
CA GLU A 946 8.08 -3.00 43.95
C GLU A 946 7.03 -3.11 42.82
N GLU A 947 5.75 -3.14 43.16
CA GLU A 947 4.65 -3.23 42.19
C GLU A 947 4.34 -1.89 41.53
N PHE A 948 4.54 -0.81 42.27
CA PHE A 948 4.33 0.55 41.78
C PHE A 948 5.49 1.05 40.90
N LEU A 949 6.60 0.30 40.81
CA LEU A 949 7.87 0.80 40.24
C LEU A 949 7.75 1.28 38.79
N GLU A 950 7.04 0.56 37.93
CA GLU A 950 6.88 0.92 36.51
C GLU A 950 6.02 2.18 36.34
N LEU A 951 4.89 2.27 37.06
CA LEU A 951 4.06 3.46 37.10
C LEU A 951 4.79 4.65 37.75
N LYS A 952 5.63 4.39 38.76
CA LYS A 952 6.46 5.39 39.43
C LYS A 952 7.45 6.05 38.47
N LEU A 953 8.09 5.28 37.60
CA LEU A 953 9.02 5.84 36.60
C LEU A 953 8.30 6.78 35.61
N VAL A 954 7.08 6.43 35.20
CA VAL A 954 6.27 7.28 34.32
C VAL A 954 5.75 8.51 35.06
N ILE A 955 5.37 8.38 36.34
CA ILE A 955 5.03 9.50 37.22
C ILE A 955 6.23 10.44 37.37
N GLU A 956 7.42 9.93 37.68
CA GLU A 956 8.65 10.73 37.83
C GLU A 956 9.01 11.45 36.52
N GLU A 957 8.85 10.80 35.36
CA GLU A 957 9.07 11.43 34.06
C GLU A 957 8.01 12.51 33.75
N THR A 958 6.74 12.25 34.08
CA THR A 958 5.65 13.22 33.92
C THR A 958 5.84 14.41 34.84
N GLU A 959 6.20 14.18 36.11
CA GLU A 959 6.54 15.24 37.07
C GLU A 959 7.72 16.06 36.57
N ARG A 960 8.79 15.41 36.10
CA ARG A 960 9.96 16.09 35.52
C ARG A 960 9.58 16.97 34.33
N LEU A 961 8.66 16.51 33.48
CA LEU A 961 8.16 17.29 32.36
C LEU A 961 7.29 18.48 32.82
N LEU A 962 6.41 18.27 33.80
CA LEU A 962 5.58 19.35 34.38
C LEU A 962 6.37 20.34 35.24
N GLU A 963 7.55 19.95 35.74
CA GLU A 963 8.50 20.83 36.42
C GLU A 963 9.26 21.76 35.45
N THR A 964 9.39 21.37 34.18
CA THR A 964 9.84 22.31 33.14
C THR A 964 8.72 23.32 32.88
N GLU A 965 9.05 24.62 32.76
CA GLU A 965 8.06 25.71 32.62
C GLU A 965 6.90 25.30 31.68
N PHE A 966 5.66 25.23 32.21
CA PHE A 966 4.42 24.80 31.53
C PHE A 966 4.22 25.38 30.11
N THR A 967 4.89 26.50 29.83
CA THR A 967 4.80 27.25 28.59
C THR A 967 5.45 26.56 27.37
N ASN A 968 6.14 25.43 27.51
CA ASN A 968 6.95 24.85 26.42
C ASN A 968 6.63 23.39 26.06
N ILE A 969 5.67 22.76 26.72
CA ILE A 969 5.37 21.34 26.52
C ILE A 969 4.51 21.18 25.26
N SER A 970 4.89 20.28 24.36
CA SER A 970 4.12 20.04 23.13
C SER A 970 2.85 19.23 23.42
N ALA A 971 1.78 19.47 22.64
CA ALA A 971 0.54 18.71 22.77
C ALA A 971 0.74 17.20 22.52
N ASN A 972 1.71 16.83 21.67
CA ASN A 972 2.02 15.43 21.39
C ASN A 972 2.71 14.73 22.57
N ASP A 973 3.66 15.39 23.23
CA ASP A 973 4.34 14.81 24.40
C ASP A 973 3.35 14.60 25.56
N VAL A 974 2.42 15.56 25.75
CA VAL A 974 1.35 15.41 26.75
C VAL A 974 0.42 14.25 26.43
N ASN A 975 -0.01 14.10 25.17
CA ASN A 975 -0.86 12.98 24.77
C ASN A 975 -0.17 11.62 24.90
N GLN A 976 1.15 11.57 24.62
CA GLN A 976 1.93 10.35 24.80
C GLN A 976 2.00 9.97 26.28
N LEU A 977 2.34 10.91 27.18
CA LEU A 977 2.39 10.63 28.62
C LEU A 977 1.02 10.33 29.23
N LEU A 978 -0.05 10.96 28.75
CA LEU A 978 -1.43 10.59 29.12
C LEU A 978 -1.70 9.12 28.82
N THR A 979 -1.34 8.69 27.61
CA THR A 979 -1.51 7.29 27.17
C THR A 979 -0.67 6.34 28.02
N GLU A 980 0.60 6.68 28.27
CA GLU A 980 1.52 5.86 29.07
C GLU A 980 1.08 5.77 30.54
N LEU A 981 0.61 6.86 31.15
CA LEU A 981 0.07 6.87 32.51
C LEU A 981 -1.19 5.98 32.62
N GLU A 982 -2.11 6.08 31.67
CA GLU A 982 -3.33 5.26 31.66
C GLU A 982 -3.00 3.78 31.47
N GLU A 983 -2.10 3.44 30.54
CA GLU A 983 -1.69 2.05 30.32
C GLU A 983 -1.03 1.45 31.57
N GLN A 984 -0.13 2.17 32.23
CA GLN A 984 0.54 1.68 33.43
C GLN A 984 -0.40 1.59 34.65
N LYS A 985 -1.35 2.53 34.78
CA LYS A 985 -2.42 2.46 35.79
C LYS A 985 -3.28 1.20 35.60
N ASP A 986 -3.72 0.93 34.38
CA ASP A 986 -4.55 -0.24 34.07
C ASP A 986 -3.80 -1.56 34.31
N ASN A 987 -2.51 -1.60 33.98
CA ASN A 987 -1.65 -2.76 34.28
C ASN A 987 -1.53 -3.01 35.80
N LEU A 988 -1.41 -1.95 36.61
CA LEU A 988 -1.33 -2.05 38.07
C LEU A 988 -2.67 -2.51 38.69
N LEU A 989 -3.80 -1.98 38.22
CA LEU A 989 -5.14 -2.41 38.64
C LEU A 989 -5.42 -3.87 38.28
N LEU A 990 -4.96 -4.29 37.10
CA LEU A 990 -5.04 -5.68 36.65
C LEU A 990 -4.21 -6.61 37.57
N LEU A 991 -3.02 -6.18 38.00
CA LEU A 991 -2.20 -6.92 38.96
C LEU A 991 -2.91 -7.11 40.31
N ALA A 992 -3.56 -6.04 40.81
CA ALA A 992 -4.34 -6.07 42.05
C ALA A 992 -5.53 -7.04 41.98
N ALA A 993 -6.33 -6.94 40.91
CA ALA A 993 -7.48 -7.82 40.68
C ALA A 993 -7.06 -9.30 40.61
N ARG A 994 -5.90 -9.59 40.00
CA ARG A 994 -5.33 -10.94 39.98
C ARG A 994 -4.88 -11.42 41.36
N LYS A 995 -4.31 -10.55 42.20
CA LYS A 995 -3.92 -10.92 43.57
C LYS A 995 -5.13 -11.26 44.43
N GLU A 996 -6.20 -10.49 44.32
CA GLU A 996 -7.45 -10.76 45.03
C GLU A 996 -8.06 -12.09 44.59
N LEU A 997 -8.18 -12.31 43.27
CA LEU A 997 -8.66 -13.58 42.71
C LEU A 997 -7.82 -14.76 43.18
N ASN A 998 -6.49 -14.63 43.17
CA ASN A 998 -5.56 -15.66 43.66
C ASN A 998 -5.76 -15.96 45.15
N THR A 999 -6.00 -14.93 45.97
CA THR A 999 -6.21 -15.10 47.42
C THR A 999 -7.50 -15.86 47.68
N LEU A 1000 -8.60 -15.49 47.02
CA LEU A 1000 -9.88 -16.22 47.12
C LEU A 1000 -9.76 -17.64 46.56
N LEU A 1001 -8.99 -17.83 45.50
CA LEU A 1001 -8.72 -19.14 44.92
C LEU A 1001 -7.96 -20.05 45.90
N ILE A 1002 -7.00 -19.51 46.65
CA ILE A 1002 -6.32 -20.24 47.73
C ILE A 1002 -7.32 -20.65 48.81
N ASN A 1003 -8.13 -19.71 49.32
CA ASN A 1003 -9.14 -20.00 50.36
C ASN A 1003 -10.16 -21.06 49.91
N ALA A 1004 -10.64 -20.97 48.67
CA ALA A 1004 -11.57 -21.94 48.09
C ALA A 1004 -10.91 -23.32 47.93
N ASN A 1005 -9.65 -23.39 47.51
CA ASN A 1005 -8.92 -24.65 47.43
C ASN A 1005 -8.64 -25.26 48.81
N GLU A 1006 -8.33 -24.46 49.82
CA GLU A 1006 -8.18 -24.94 51.21
C GLU A 1006 -9.49 -25.54 51.74
N LEU A 1007 -10.63 -24.87 51.50
CA LEU A 1007 -11.95 -25.39 51.87
C LEU A 1007 -12.27 -26.69 51.13
N LEU A 1008 -12.00 -26.76 49.82
CA LEU A 1008 -12.21 -27.97 49.01
C LEU A 1008 -11.31 -29.16 49.39
N ASN A 1009 -10.21 -28.90 50.12
CA ASN A 1009 -9.30 -29.92 50.64
C ASN A 1009 -9.66 -30.36 52.08
N GLY A 1010 -10.66 -29.75 52.72
CA GLY A 1010 -11.18 -30.11 54.04
C GLY A 1010 -12.27 -31.18 54.02
N ASP A 1011 -12.90 -31.44 55.17
CA ASP A 1011 -14.04 -32.34 55.27
C ASP A 1011 -15.31 -31.64 54.75
N LEU A 1012 -15.85 -32.15 53.64
CA LEU A 1012 -16.98 -31.57 52.92
C LEU A 1012 -18.29 -32.35 53.14
N SER A 1013 -18.31 -33.39 53.99
CA SER A 1013 -19.49 -34.26 54.19
C SER A 1013 -20.75 -33.53 54.66
N ASP A 1014 -20.55 -32.31 55.11
CA ASP A 1014 -21.46 -31.47 55.83
C ASP A 1014 -22.11 -30.39 54.93
N TYR A 1015 -21.74 -30.28 53.64
CA TYR A 1015 -22.21 -29.26 52.70
C TYR A 1015 -23.00 -29.86 51.52
N PRO A 1016 -23.98 -29.13 50.95
CA PRO A 1016 -24.76 -29.61 49.80
C PRO A 1016 -23.89 -29.85 48.56
N GLU A 1017 -24.18 -30.92 47.82
CA GLU A 1017 -23.39 -31.35 46.66
C GLU A 1017 -23.38 -30.29 45.53
N ASP A 1018 -24.50 -29.57 45.33
CA ASP A 1018 -24.63 -28.50 44.33
C ASP A 1018 -23.78 -27.25 44.68
N SER A 1019 -23.65 -26.90 45.97
CA SER A 1019 -22.77 -25.82 46.42
C SER A 1019 -21.30 -26.19 46.23
N ILE A 1020 -20.94 -27.46 46.46
CA ILE A 1020 -19.60 -27.98 46.21
C ILE A 1020 -19.28 -27.96 44.71
N ILE A 1021 -20.24 -28.34 43.84
CA ILE A 1021 -20.08 -28.30 42.37
C ILE A 1021 -19.92 -26.85 41.90
N SER A 1022 -20.73 -25.92 42.41
CA SER A 1022 -20.66 -24.50 42.08
C SER A 1022 -19.32 -23.89 42.48
N LEU A 1023 -18.82 -24.21 43.68
CA LEU A 1023 -17.49 -23.79 44.14
C LEU A 1023 -16.38 -24.38 43.27
N ARG A 1024 -16.44 -25.67 42.91
CA ARG A 1024 -15.44 -26.29 42.01
C ARG A 1024 -15.43 -25.66 40.63
N SER A 1025 -16.60 -25.33 40.09
CA SER A 1025 -16.74 -24.63 38.80
C SER A 1025 -16.14 -23.22 38.85
N ALA A 1026 -16.48 -22.44 39.88
CA ALA A 1026 -15.91 -21.10 40.07
C ALA A 1026 -14.39 -21.14 40.27
N VAL A 1027 -13.87 -22.12 41.00
CA VAL A 1027 -12.43 -22.38 41.18
C VAL A 1027 -11.75 -22.72 39.85
N ALA A 1028 -12.38 -23.53 38.99
CA ALA A 1028 -11.84 -23.90 37.69
C ALA A 1028 -11.75 -22.69 36.74
N ILE A 1029 -12.79 -21.84 36.73
CA ILE A 1029 -12.81 -20.60 35.93
C ILE A 1029 -11.73 -19.64 36.42
N ALA A 1030 -11.67 -19.38 37.73
CA ALA A 1030 -10.68 -18.51 38.35
C ALA A 1030 -9.24 -19.00 38.06
N LYS A 1031 -9.01 -20.31 38.19
CA LYS A 1031 -7.70 -20.93 37.91
C LYS A 1031 -7.31 -20.81 36.44
N ASN A 1032 -8.24 -21.05 35.51
CA ASN A 1032 -7.98 -20.92 34.08
C ASN A 1032 -7.58 -19.47 33.72
N LEU A 1033 -8.31 -18.48 34.23
CA LEU A 1033 -7.99 -17.06 33.99
C LEU A 1033 -6.59 -16.67 34.51
N ILE A 1034 -6.17 -17.26 35.63
CA ILE A 1034 -4.81 -17.09 36.17
C ILE A 1034 -3.78 -17.82 35.31
N ASP A 1035 -4.04 -19.08 34.91
CA ASP A 1035 -3.13 -19.91 34.10
C ASP A 1035 -2.86 -19.30 32.70
N ILE A 1036 -3.88 -18.70 32.07
CA ILE A 1036 -3.74 -18.02 30.77
C ILE A 1036 -3.24 -16.58 30.88
N GLN A 1037 -3.04 -16.07 32.10
CA GLN A 1037 -2.67 -14.68 32.37
C GLN A 1037 -3.59 -13.66 31.67
N SER A 1038 -4.90 -13.82 31.80
CA SER A 1038 -5.90 -12.97 31.11
C SER A 1038 -5.69 -11.48 31.35
N LYS A 1039 -5.64 -10.67 30.28
CA LYS A 1039 -5.49 -9.20 30.37
C LYS A 1039 -6.81 -8.44 30.56
N ASP A 1040 -7.94 -9.14 30.55
CA ASP A 1040 -9.25 -8.53 30.70
C ASP A 1040 -9.60 -8.39 32.20
N ILE A 1041 -9.56 -7.15 32.71
CA ILE A 1041 -9.80 -6.85 34.12
C ILE A 1041 -11.25 -7.14 34.54
N GLN A 1042 -12.21 -6.94 33.63
CA GLN A 1042 -13.64 -7.15 33.93
C GLN A 1042 -13.92 -8.64 34.09
N LEU A 1043 -13.35 -9.48 33.21
CA LEU A 1043 -13.47 -10.94 33.35
C LEU A 1043 -12.84 -11.46 34.65
N ILE A 1044 -11.72 -10.87 35.09
CA ILE A 1044 -11.09 -11.22 36.36
C ILE A 1044 -11.97 -10.81 37.54
N GLN A 1045 -12.52 -9.59 37.53
CA GLN A 1045 -13.43 -9.11 38.57
C GLN A 1045 -14.73 -9.91 38.64
N ASP A 1046 -15.28 -10.31 37.51
CA ASP A 1046 -16.48 -11.16 37.45
C ASP A 1046 -16.18 -12.56 37.98
N ALA A 1047 -15.02 -13.13 37.67
CA ALA A 1047 -14.56 -14.39 38.24
C ALA A 1047 -14.34 -14.29 39.76
N THR A 1048 -13.76 -13.18 40.24
CA THR A 1048 -13.62 -12.85 41.67
C THR A 1048 -14.98 -12.82 42.35
N ARG A 1049 -15.97 -12.13 41.78
CA ARG A 1049 -17.33 -12.04 42.31
C ARG A 1049 -18.00 -13.41 42.35
N ASN A 1050 -17.93 -14.17 41.26
CA ASN A 1050 -18.51 -15.51 41.17
C ASN A 1050 -17.89 -16.48 42.18
N LEU A 1051 -16.56 -16.44 42.34
CA LEU A 1051 -15.85 -17.26 43.31
C LEU A 1051 -16.21 -16.88 44.76
N ASN A 1052 -16.34 -15.58 45.03
CA ASN A 1052 -16.77 -15.08 46.33
C ASN A 1052 -18.24 -15.45 46.65
N SER A 1053 -19.14 -15.35 45.67
CA SER A 1053 -20.53 -15.81 45.78
C SER A 1053 -20.63 -17.31 46.02
N ALA A 1054 -19.80 -18.12 45.34
CA ALA A 1054 -19.75 -19.56 45.57
C ALA A 1054 -19.21 -19.91 46.97
N LEU A 1055 -18.24 -19.16 47.48
CA LEU A 1055 -17.74 -19.27 48.86
C LEU A 1055 -18.82 -18.91 49.90
N LEU A 1056 -19.65 -17.88 49.63
CA LEU A 1056 -20.78 -17.50 50.48
C LEU A 1056 -21.87 -18.58 50.51
N GLY A 1057 -22.14 -19.25 49.39
CA GLY A 1057 -23.06 -20.39 49.28
C GLY A 1057 -22.63 -21.65 50.06
N MET A 1058 -21.46 -21.63 50.68
CA MET A 1058 -20.96 -22.65 51.60
C MET A 1058 -21.26 -22.31 53.08
N GLN A 1059 -22.07 -21.30 53.42
CA GLN A 1059 -22.50 -21.03 54.79
C GLN A 1059 -23.74 -21.86 55.18
N LYS A 1060 -23.71 -22.58 56.31
CA LYS A 1060 -24.82 -23.40 56.82
C LYS A 1060 -25.90 -22.55 57.50
N VAL A 1061 -27.18 -22.70 57.13
CA VAL A 1061 -28.31 -21.95 57.72
C VAL A 1061 -29.36 -22.88 58.34
N ASN A 1062 -29.71 -22.72 59.61
CA ASN A 1062 -30.62 -23.67 60.26
C ASN A 1062 -32.09 -23.22 60.21
N LYS A 1063 -33.01 -24.12 60.56
CA LYS A 1063 -34.46 -23.85 60.58
C LYS A 1063 -34.87 -22.67 61.49
N SER A 1064 -34.10 -22.38 62.55
CA SER A 1064 -34.34 -21.22 63.42
C SER A 1064 -34.01 -19.88 62.72
N ASP A 1065 -33.04 -19.89 61.81
CA ASP A 1065 -32.69 -18.70 61.02
C ASP A 1065 -33.76 -18.41 59.96
N LEU A 1066 -34.32 -19.47 59.33
CA LEU A 1066 -35.47 -19.35 58.43
C LEU A 1066 -36.73 -18.85 59.15
N GLU A 1067 -37.01 -19.34 60.36
CA GLU A 1067 -38.12 -18.83 61.19
C GLU A 1067 -38.00 -17.33 61.44
N LYS A 1068 -36.78 -16.89 61.78
CA LYS A 1068 -36.48 -15.49 62.05
C LYS A 1068 -36.67 -14.63 60.81
N LEU A 1069 -36.17 -15.07 59.66
CA LEU A 1069 -36.33 -14.37 58.39
C LEU A 1069 -37.82 -14.28 57.99
N ILE A 1070 -38.58 -15.38 58.10
CA ILE A 1070 -40.03 -15.38 57.85
C ILE A 1070 -40.76 -14.40 58.77
N SER A 1071 -40.39 -14.34 60.06
CA SER A 1071 -40.98 -13.40 61.02
C SER A 1071 -40.64 -11.94 60.68
N GLU A 1072 -39.40 -11.67 60.26
CA GLU A 1072 -38.96 -10.34 59.86
C GLU A 1072 -39.68 -9.88 58.58
N VAL A 1073 -39.79 -10.75 57.59
CA VAL A 1073 -40.49 -10.49 56.33
C VAL A 1073 -41.99 -10.24 56.54
N ASN A 1074 -42.64 -11.02 57.42
CA ASN A 1074 -44.05 -10.80 57.77
C ASN A 1074 -44.32 -9.47 58.50
N SER A 1075 -43.28 -8.84 59.06
CA SER A 1075 -43.39 -7.54 59.74
C SER A 1075 -43.25 -6.34 58.79
N LEU A 1076 -42.93 -6.57 57.51
CA LEU A 1076 -42.75 -5.51 56.52
C LEU A 1076 -44.09 -4.87 56.10
N ASP A 1077 -44.09 -3.56 55.91
CA ASP A 1077 -45.27 -2.79 55.50
C ASP A 1077 -45.35 -2.69 53.98
N SER A 1078 -46.37 -3.32 53.41
CA SER A 1078 -46.65 -3.35 51.96
C SER A 1078 -46.69 -1.98 51.28
N ASN A 1079 -47.04 -0.91 52.01
CA ASN A 1079 -47.16 0.42 51.42
C ASN A 1079 -45.80 1.10 51.15
N LYS A 1080 -44.71 0.52 51.64
CA LYS A 1080 -43.35 1.06 51.50
C LYS A 1080 -42.60 0.53 50.29
N TYR A 1081 -43.13 -0.47 49.60
CA TYR A 1081 -42.47 -1.16 48.50
C TYR A 1081 -43.30 -1.10 47.23
N THR A 1082 -42.66 -1.28 46.08
CA THR A 1082 -43.37 -1.30 44.80
C THR A 1082 -44.28 -2.53 44.70
N GLU A 1083 -45.38 -2.43 43.96
CA GLU A 1083 -46.38 -3.50 43.87
C GLU A 1083 -45.80 -4.79 43.24
N VAL A 1084 -44.86 -4.63 42.30
CA VAL A 1084 -44.20 -5.75 41.61
C VAL A 1084 -43.26 -6.50 42.54
N SER A 1085 -42.35 -5.81 43.23
CA SER A 1085 -41.41 -6.47 44.16
C SER A 1085 -42.11 -7.04 45.39
N TRP A 1086 -43.18 -6.39 45.85
CA TRP A 1086 -43.99 -6.88 46.97
C TRP A 1086 -44.73 -8.18 46.62
N ASN A 1087 -45.30 -8.29 45.41
CA ASN A 1087 -45.99 -9.51 45.00
C ASN A 1087 -45.02 -10.70 44.84
N ALA A 1088 -43.79 -10.44 44.37
CA ALA A 1088 -42.74 -11.46 44.30
C ALA A 1088 -42.35 -11.96 45.70
N LEU A 1089 -42.15 -11.04 46.66
CA LEU A 1089 -41.88 -11.35 48.06
C LEU A 1089 -43.01 -12.17 48.69
N GLN A 1090 -44.27 -11.77 48.50
CA GLN A 1090 -45.41 -12.49 49.10
C GLN A 1090 -45.53 -13.92 48.56
N THR A 1091 -45.23 -14.12 47.28
CA THR A 1091 -45.22 -15.46 46.65
C THR A 1091 -44.14 -16.34 47.29
N LYS A 1092 -42.91 -15.82 47.41
CA LYS A 1092 -41.80 -16.58 48.01
C LYS A 1092 -41.92 -16.77 49.52
N LEU A 1093 -42.52 -15.80 50.23
CA LEU A 1093 -42.84 -15.94 51.65
C LEU A 1093 -43.87 -17.06 51.89
N GLN A 1094 -44.86 -17.22 51.00
CA GLN A 1094 -45.81 -18.33 51.10
C GLN A 1094 -45.11 -19.68 50.93
N GLU A 1095 -44.21 -19.81 49.96
CA GLU A 1095 -43.40 -21.02 49.76
C GLU A 1095 -42.53 -21.32 50.99
N ALA A 1096 -41.87 -20.30 51.56
CA ALA A 1096 -41.06 -20.43 52.76
C ALA A 1096 -41.86 -20.84 54.00
N VAL A 1097 -43.07 -20.30 54.19
CA VAL A 1097 -43.96 -20.66 55.31
C VAL A 1097 -44.49 -22.10 55.16
N ILE A 1098 -44.73 -22.56 53.93
CA ILE A 1098 -45.13 -23.95 53.66
C ILE A 1098 -43.99 -24.89 54.07
N ILE A 1099 -42.78 -24.66 53.56
CA ILE A 1099 -41.59 -25.48 53.83
C ILE A 1099 -41.20 -25.44 55.32
N PHE A 1100 -41.31 -24.27 55.97
CA PHE A 1100 -41.02 -24.12 57.40
C PHE A 1100 -41.95 -24.99 58.29
N ASN A 1101 -43.23 -25.07 57.95
CA ASN A 1101 -44.22 -25.82 58.75
C ASN A 1101 -44.21 -27.33 58.48
N GLU A 1102 -43.40 -27.82 57.54
CA GLU A 1102 -43.29 -29.26 57.31
C GLU A 1102 -42.54 -29.97 58.47
N PRO A 1103 -43.11 -31.06 59.03
CA PRO A 1103 -42.57 -31.71 60.23
C PRO A 1103 -41.25 -32.46 60.00
N ASN A 1104 -40.89 -32.78 58.76
CA ASN A 1104 -39.67 -33.52 58.39
C ASN A 1104 -38.94 -32.87 57.19
N VAL A 1105 -38.90 -31.53 57.13
CA VAL A 1105 -38.17 -30.81 56.08
C VAL A 1105 -36.67 -31.11 56.15
N SER A 1106 -36.04 -31.35 55.00
CA SER A 1106 -34.59 -31.58 54.92
C SER A 1106 -33.80 -30.29 55.12
N GLN A 1107 -32.54 -30.42 55.54
CA GLN A 1107 -31.65 -29.27 55.71
C GLN A 1107 -31.39 -28.55 54.37
N ASP A 1108 -31.31 -29.29 53.26
CA ASP A 1108 -31.14 -28.73 51.91
C ASP A 1108 -32.36 -27.90 51.46
N GLU A 1109 -33.58 -28.33 51.79
CA GLU A 1109 -34.80 -27.57 51.50
C GLU A 1109 -34.88 -26.29 52.33
N VAL A 1110 -34.38 -26.32 53.58
CA VAL A 1110 -34.27 -25.13 54.45
C VAL A 1110 -33.24 -24.16 53.91
N ASP A 1111 -32.05 -24.62 53.53
CA ASP A 1111 -30.99 -23.79 52.96
C ASP A 1111 -31.41 -23.18 51.61
N HIS A 1112 -32.07 -23.97 50.75
CA HIS A 1112 -32.56 -23.50 49.46
C HIS A 1112 -33.62 -22.40 49.62
N ILE A 1113 -34.67 -22.64 50.41
CA ILE A 1113 -35.75 -21.66 50.56
C ILE A 1113 -35.32 -20.43 51.37
N TYR A 1114 -34.38 -20.58 52.30
CA TYR A 1114 -33.78 -19.45 53.01
C TYR A 1114 -33.06 -18.52 52.05
N ASN A 1115 -32.21 -19.06 51.18
CA ASN A 1115 -31.45 -18.28 50.22
C ASN A 1115 -32.35 -17.64 49.15
N GLU A 1116 -33.37 -18.34 48.66
CA GLU A 1116 -34.34 -17.76 47.72
C GLU A 1116 -35.16 -16.63 48.37
N LEU A 1117 -35.68 -16.84 49.59
CA LEU A 1117 -36.43 -15.81 50.31
C LEU A 1117 -35.54 -14.60 50.62
N LEU A 1118 -34.30 -14.83 51.08
CA LEU A 1118 -33.36 -13.76 51.37
C LEU A 1118 -32.97 -12.98 50.11
N SER A 1119 -32.80 -13.65 48.97
CA SER A 1119 -32.57 -13.00 47.67
C SER A 1119 -33.73 -12.08 47.32
N VAL A 1120 -34.98 -12.57 47.39
CA VAL A 1120 -36.16 -11.75 47.06
C VAL A 1120 -36.36 -10.60 48.04
N VAL A 1121 -35.97 -10.76 49.31
CA VAL A 1121 -35.94 -9.68 50.30
C VAL A 1121 -34.90 -8.62 49.94
N ASN A 1122 -33.72 -9.02 49.48
CA ASN A 1122 -32.66 -8.09 49.05
C ASN A 1122 -33.03 -7.35 47.76
N ASP A 1123 -33.89 -7.93 46.93
CA ASP A 1123 -34.39 -7.35 45.69
C ASP A 1123 -35.66 -6.48 45.87
N LEU A 1124 -36.06 -6.19 47.12
CA LEU A 1124 -37.20 -5.32 47.40
C LEU A 1124 -36.91 -3.87 47.04
N VAL A 1125 -37.76 -3.31 46.18
CA VAL A 1125 -37.66 -1.91 45.75
C VAL A 1125 -38.58 -1.04 46.61
N LEU A 1126 -38.00 -0.02 47.27
CA LEU A 1126 -38.74 0.96 48.06
C LEU A 1126 -39.52 1.90 47.15
N LYS A 1127 -40.72 2.30 47.59
CA LYS A 1127 -41.52 3.34 46.95
C LYS A 1127 -41.19 4.70 47.57
N VAL A 1128 -40.41 5.54 46.88
CA VAL A 1128 -39.79 6.73 47.43
C VAL A 1128 -39.83 7.91 46.46
N ASN A 1129 -40.39 9.02 46.92
CA ASN A 1129 -40.41 10.24 46.11
C ASN A 1129 -39.04 10.94 46.11
N LYS A 1130 -38.88 11.89 45.19
CA LYS A 1130 -37.65 12.67 45.01
C LYS A 1130 -37.14 13.36 46.28
N SER A 1131 -38.01 13.76 47.21
CA SER A 1131 -37.58 14.38 48.47
C SER A 1131 -36.98 13.37 49.47
N ALA A 1132 -37.45 12.13 49.41
CA ALA A 1132 -36.87 11.02 50.16
C ALA A 1132 -35.50 10.61 49.58
N LEU A 1133 -35.36 10.54 48.26
CA LEU A 1133 -34.07 10.32 47.59
C LEU A 1133 -33.02 11.36 48.02
N LEU A 1134 -33.37 12.65 47.98
CA LEU A 1134 -32.47 13.73 48.44
C LEU A 1134 -32.07 13.57 49.92
N SER A 1135 -32.99 13.11 50.78
CA SER A 1135 -32.67 12.86 52.19
C SER A 1135 -31.71 11.69 52.38
N VAL A 1136 -31.82 10.65 51.55
CA VAL A 1136 -30.92 9.49 51.54
C VAL A 1136 -29.54 9.87 50.99
N ILE A 1137 -29.47 10.67 49.92
CA ILE A 1137 -28.21 11.19 49.36
C ILE A 1137 -27.45 11.98 50.44
N ASN A 1138 -28.12 12.92 51.11
CA ASN A 1138 -27.49 13.72 52.17
C ASN A 1138 -27.00 12.87 53.35
N PHE A 1139 -27.72 11.79 53.69
CA PHE A 1139 -27.31 10.86 54.74
C PHE A 1139 -26.11 10.00 54.30
N ALA A 1140 -26.12 9.52 53.06
CA ALA A 1140 -25.05 8.73 52.45
C ALA A 1140 -23.75 9.53 52.37
N GLU A 1141 -23.80 10.79 51.93
CA GLU A 1141 -22.66 11.72 51.94
C GLU A 1141 -22.06 11.90 53.34
N ASN A 1142 -22.91 12.02 54.37
CA ASN A 1142 -22.44 12.18 55.74
C ASN A 1142 -21.77 10.90 56.27
N ILE A 1143 -22.25 9.72 55.87
CA ILE A 1143 -21.62 8.44 56.22
C ILE A 1143 -20.29 8.26 55.47
N VAL A 1144 -20.24 8.51 54.17
CA VAL A 1144 -19.01 8.44 53.36
C VAL A 1144 -17.93 9.32 53.96
N ASN A 1145 -18.24 10.59 54.25
CA ASN A 1145 -17.30 11.52 54.88
C ASN A 1145 -16.78 11.07 56.26
N ASN A 1146 -17.55 10.25 56.98
CA ASN A 1146 -17.13 9.69 58.27
C ASN A 1146 -16.38 8.36 58.13
N ILE A 1147 -16.64 7.56 57.09
CA ILE A 1147 -15.95 6.30 56.78
C ILE A 1147 -14.58 6.56 56.16
N ASP A 1148 -14.45 7.55 55.27
CA ASP A 1148 -13.19 7.99 54.64
C ASP A 1148 -12.09 8.28 55.67
N LYS A 1149 -12.50 8.75 56.85
CA LYS A 1149 -11.58 9.07 57.95
C LYS A 1149 -10.94 7.84 58.62
N TYR A 1150 -11.48 6.64 58.43
CA TYR A 1150 -11.05 5.44 59.16
C TYR A 1150 -10.89 4.16 58.31
N LYS A 1151 -11.52 4.05 57.13
CA LYS A 1151 -11.40 2.91 56.20
C LYS A 1151 -11.66 3.34 54.73
N PRO A 1152 -10.64 3.80 53.98
CA PRO A 1152 -10.82 4.40 52.65
C PRO A 1152 -11.33 3.41 51.58
N ASN A 1153 -10.87 2.15 51.62
CA ASN A 1153 -11.11 1.19 50.53
C ASN A 1153 -12.57 0.70 50.42
N THR A 1154 -13.43 1.05 51.39
CA THR A 1154 -14.87 0.70 51.36
C THR A 1154 -15.72 1.79 50.68
N VAL A 1155 -15.13 2.95 50.35
CA VAL A 1155 -15.84 4.16 49.91
C VAL A 1155 -16.05 4.22 48.38
N ILE A 1156 -15.18 3.57 47.60
CA ILE A 1156 -15.13 3.68 46.13
C ILE A 1156 -16.47 3.27 45.48
N GLY A 1157 -17.03 2.12 45.82
CA GLY A 1157 -18.30 1.65 45.23
C GLY A 1157 -19.54 2.42 45.70
N ILE A 1158 -19.46 3.20 46.79
CA ILE A 1158 -20.57 4.02 47.27
C ILE A 1158 -20.60 5.35 46.53
N ASN A 1159 -19.45 5.92 46.20
CA ASN A 1159 -19.34 7.22 45.53
C ASN A 1159 -19.91 7.20 44.11
N GLU A 1160 -19.74 6.10 43.38
CA GLU A 1160 -20.32 5.95 42.04
C GLU A 1160 -21.85 5.97 42.06
N ILE A 1161 -22.46 5.20 42.98
CA ILE A 1161 -23.93 5.15 43.15
C ILE A 1161 -24.45 6.49 43.70
N LEU A 1162 -23.66 7.17 44.53
CA LEU A 1162 -23.99 8.48 45.11
C LEU A 1162 -24.02 9.59 44.04
N GLU A 1163 -23.07 9.58 43.11
CA GLU A 1163 -23.04 10.48 41.94
C GLU A 1163 -24.24 10.24 41.01
N GLU A 1164 -24.51 8.98 40.68
CA GLU A 1164 -25.68 8.59 39.87
C GLU A 1164 -27.00 9.06 40.53
N ALA A 1165 -27.12 8.87 41.85
CA ALA A 1165 -28.27 9.33 42.62
C ALA A 1165 -28.46 10.86 42.62
N LYS A 1166 -27.36 11.62 42.70
CA LYS A 1166 -27.41 13.10 42.59
C LYS A 1166 -27.89 13.54 41.23
N ASN A 1167 -27.36 12.93 40.17
CA ASN A 1167 -27.73 13.23 38.79
C ASN A 1167 -29.22 12.95 38.52
N ILE A 1168 -29.74 11.81 39.01
CA ILE A 1168 -31.17 11.49 38.91
C ILE A 1168 -32.03 12.45 39.76
N ASN A 1169 -31.56 12.84 40.95
CA ASN A 1169 -32.25 13.79 41.81
C ASN A 1169 -32.30 15.22 41.21
N GLU A 1170 -31.32 15.62 40.40
CA GLU A 1170 -31.31 16.92 39.72
C GLU A 1170 -32.08 16.91 38.38
N SER A 1171 -32.27 15.76 37.76
CA SER A 1171 -32.97 15.62 36.47
C SER A 1171 -34.49 15.87 36.56
N ASN A 1172 -35.01 16.83 35.79
CA ASN A 1172 -36.46 17.09 35.68
C ASN A 1172 -37.22 16.06 34.84
N LEU A 1173 -36.51 15.13 34.20
CA LEU A 1173 -37.08 14.07 33.34
C LEU A 1173 -37.04 12.69 33.99
N ALA A 1174 -36.45 12.56 35.19
CA ALA A 1174 -36.37 11.30 35.92
C ALA A 1174 -37.77 10.75 36.22
N THR A 1175 -37.97 9.50 35.87
CA THR A 1175 -39.20 8.74 36.13
C THR A 1175 -39.24 8.27 37.58
N GLN A 1176 -40.45 7.94 38.07
CA GLN A 1176 -40.62 7.49 39.45
C GLN A 1176 -39.92 6.14 39.69
N ASP A 1177 -39.85 5.28 38.68
CA ASP A 1177 -39.17 3.98 38.76
C ASP A 1177 -37.64 4.15 38.88
N GLU A 1178 -37.06 5.09 38.13
CA GLU A 1178 -35.62 5.43 38.25
C GLU A 1178 -35.28 5.99 39.64
N ILE A 1179 -36.17 6.80 40.22
CA ILE A 1179 -36.00 7.33 41.57
C ILE A 1179 -36.08 6.21 42.61
N ASP A 1180 -37.07 5.31 42.48
CA ASP A 1180 -37.28 4.19 43.40
C ASP A 1180 -36.09 3.19 43.36
N GLU A 1181 -35.57 2.91 42.17
CA GLU A 1181 -34.45 1.99 41.94
C GLU A 1181 -33.13 2.57 42.47
N ILE A 1182 -32.78 3.81 42.11
CA ILE A 1182 -31.50 4.40 42.56
C ILE A 1182 -31.49 4.65 44.07
N THR A 1183 -32.63 5.01 44.66
CA THR A 1183 -32.73 5.17 46.11
C THR A 1183 -32.50 3.84 46.82
N SER A 1184 -33.06 2.74 46.31
CA SER A 1184 -32.92 1.41 46.91
C SER A 1184 -31.47 0.92 46.83
N ARG A 1185 -30.82 1.08 45.66
CA ARG A 1185 -29.39 0.78 45.46
C ARG A 1185 -28.50 1.57 46.41
N LEU A 1186 -28.76 2.87 46.57
CA LEU A 1186 -27.97 3.74 47.45
C LEU A 1186 -28.15 3.39 48.94
N VAL A 1187 -29.37 3.07 49.38
CA VAL A 1187 -29.62 2.62 50.76
C VAL A 1187 -28.87 1.32 51.08
N VAL A 1188 -28.92 0.34 50.17
CA VAL A 1188 -28.22 -0.93 50.35
C VAL A 1188 -26.70 -0.71 50.39
N ALA A 1189 -26.15 0.12 49.49
CA ALA A 1189 -24.73 0.44 49.49
C ALA A 1189 -24.27 1.08 50.81
N VAL A 1190 -25.05 2.03 51.35
CA VAL A 1190 -24.74 2.72 52.62
C VAL A 1190 -24.86 1.79 53.84
N LEU A 1191 -25.87 0.92 53.87
CA LEU A 1191 -26.06 -0.02 54.97
C LEU A 1191 -25.00 -1.13 54.97
N SER A 1192 -24.60 -1.59 53.78
CA SER A 1192 -23.55 -2.60 53.59
C SER A 1192 -22.15 -2.08 53.97
N ALA A 1193 -21.96 -0.77 54.01
CA ALA A 1193 -20.72 -0.12 54.43
C ALA A 1193 -20.46 -0.17 55.95
N ARG A 1194 -21.45 -0.53 56.77
CA ARG A 1194 -21.26 -0.68 58.23
C ARG A 1194 -20.78 -2.08 58.57
N LEU A 1195 -19.66 -2.17 59.31
CA LEU A 1195 -19.46 -3.11 60.43
C LEU A 1195 -18.17 -2.78 61.23
N ASP A 1196 -18.32 -2.02 62.32
CA ASP A 1196 -17.69 -2.38 63.61
C ASP A 1196 -18.81 -2.46 64.66
N PRO A 1197 -19.15 -3.68 65.13
CA PRO A 1197 -20.21 -3.88 66.13
C PRO A 1197 -19.92 -3.27 67.52
N LYS A 1198 -18.70 -2.82 67.83
CA LYS A 1198 -18.33 -2.37 69.19
C LYS A 1198 -18.56 -0.88 69.47
N LYS A 1199 -19.05 -0.09 68.50
CA LYS A 1199 -19.38 1.33 68.69
C LYS A 1199 -20.85 1.68 68.42
N LEU A 1200 -21.74 0.68 68.42
CA LEU A 1200 -23.18 0.86 68.35
C LEU A 1200 -23.78 0.96 69.75
#